data_AF-A0AA95ZG99-F1
#
_entry.id   AF-A0AA95ZG99-F1
#
_cell.length_a   1.000
_cell.length_b   1.000
_cell.length_c   1.000
_cell.angle_alpha   90.00
_cell.angle_beta   90.00
_cell.angle_gamma   90.00
#
_symmetry.space_group_name_H-M   'P 1'
#
loop_
_entity.id
_entity.type
_entity.pdbx_description
1 polymer ?
#
loop_
_entity_poly.entity_id
_entity_poly.type
_entity_poly.pdbx_seq_one_letter_code
_entity_poly.pdbx_strand_id
1 'polypeptide(L)'
;MTFWLIVLPLLLAALGVWQLERSGQARQSVGAASEDMARTIAELRPIAAKTPNAMIRFEGGRSYPASMALAMVERAAGKNDLLQTVSAVRHPFAYVTIAGGILAFSGGAVGILASNLAGRRARRSRDQLVRSFMRLRLLLPFLLAAVMLGLGFAGLGATLFETISLPFWGDVSGDAIKLGLAGIILAGIGLYCAVTAVRGLRRVFALAEPGPIVERARIATQQDAPALWSFVRHLASRMQAGAPDTIVIGLTSGFYVTESRVRLLPGDQLIEGRTLHMPAPFLELLDTAEIAAIVGHELAHFVGEDTRYSQRFVPIYSSLKRSLGALYQADLNGDFGIGAGLRLGYHALSRFDTAVAHWSRIREFEADRHGSLASGPDAAASALIRSHATDSNVEFILESAFRGDRQFGTNLVEAVAALTAERGFQNPAEHLEDRQPHPTDSHPPTIQRIQALGVPVDEKLLAHATRRRSSEATSFGARAFADWGAFCRDLSSDFLVNADKAQAEYRQELQTAVAGVADGEIVLFENIRPIAAPAMMLIAVLLGAFIACTYLFPIQMGFGDDGTKRAIVAALLGAGIVLCLALFVFVRHRVSHPFMVLTPETLRSHWLAQPVRWDAVVGYQVHVAHRLALQLFLADGAPLPERARFSFYNKVNRKRRMVELDALGIRGMKADAFSDMVGRYIAAAHARQALAADKK
;
A
#
# COMPACT_ATOMS: atom_id res chain seq x y z
N MET A 1 16.21 5.55 5.09
CA MET A 1 16.01 6.78 4.30
C MET A 1 17.33 7.32 3.75
N THR A 2 18.30 7.66 4.61
CA THR A 2 19.61 8.21 4.21
C THR A 2 20.36 7.35 3.19
N PHE A 3 20.36 6.03 3.37
CA PHE A 3 20.97 5.12 2.40
C PHE A 3 20.41 5.32 0.98
N TRP A 4 19.08 5.30 0.84
CA TRP A 4 18.41 5.36 -0.47
C TRP A 4 18.47 6.73 -1.14
N LEU A 5 18.46 7.82 -0.36
CA LEU A 5 18.39 9.19 -0.89
C LEU A 5 19.76 9.85 -1.07
N ILE A 6 20.79 9.35 -0.39
CA ILE A 6 22.11 9.97 -0.35
C ILE A 6 23.20 8.97 -0.74
N VAL A 7 23.32 7.87 0.01
CA VAL A 7 24.44 6.93 -0.17
C VAL A 7 24.37 6.21 -1.51
N LEU A 8 23.22 5.62 -1.85
CA LEU A 8 23.04 4.88 -3.10
C LEU A 8 23.25 5.76 -4.35
N PRO A 9 22.65 6.97 -4.46
CA PRO A 9 22.96 7.88 -5.56
C PRO A 9 24.43 8.24 -5.70
N LEU A 10 25.14 8.47 -4.58
CA LEU A 10 26.58 8.75 -4.59
C LEU A 10 27.40 7.54 -5.02
N LEU A 11 27.03 6.33 -4.55
CA LEU A 11 27.67 5.09 -4.99
C LEU A 11 27.49 4.86 -6.49
N LEU A 12 26.31 5.14 -7.03
CA LEU A 12 26.05 5.05 -8.46
C LEU A 12 26.84 6.11 -9.25
N ALA A 13 26.92 7.35 -8.75
CA ALA A 13 27.76 8.37 -9.39
C ALA A 13 29.25 7.97 -9.37
N ALA A 14 29.76 7.46 -8.25
CA ALA A 14 31.13 6.96 -8.11
C ALA A 14 31.39 5.76 -9.04
N LEU A 15 30.43 4.83 -9.14
CA LEU A 15 30.46 3.73 -10.12
C LEU A 15 30.57 4.28 -11.54
N GLY A 16 29.78 5.30 -11.89
CA GLY A 16 29.84 5.97 -13.18
C GLY A 16 31.21 6.61 -13.48
N VAL A 17 31.86 7.22 -12.48
CA VAL A 17 33.23 7.77 -12.62
C VAL A 17 34.24 6.65 -12.88
N TRP A 18 34.16 5.56 -12.13
CA TRP A 18 35.00 4.38 -12.35
C TRP A 18 34.79 3.76 -13.74
N GLN A 19 33.53 3.69 -14.19
CA GLN A 19 33.16 3.26 -15.53
C GLN A 19 33.74 4.19 -16.61
N LEU A 20 33.72 5.51 -16.37
CA LEU A 20 34.27 6.49 -17.29
C LEU A 20 35.78 6.29 -17.48
N GLU A 21 36.53 6.14 -16.40
CA GLU A 21 37.97 5.86 -16.43
C GLU A 21 38.29 4.54 -17.16
N ARG A 22 37.59 3.45 -16.79
CA ARG A 22 37.75 2.12 -17.42
C ARG A 22 37.46 2.14 -18.92
N SER A 23 36.49 2.94 -19.36
CA SER A 23 36.16 3.07 -20.79
C SER A 23 37.15 3.94 -21.55
N GLY A 24 37.72 4.97 -20.91
CA GLY A 24 38.79 5.79 -21.48
C GLY A 24 40.05 4.99 -21.76
N GLN A 25 40.51 4.20 -20.77
CA GLN A 25 41.67 3.31 -20.91
C GLN A 25 41.45 2.27 -22.02
N ALA A 26 40.26 1.64 -22.06
CA ALA A 26 39.92 0.66 -23.09
C ALA A 26 39.89 1.24 -24.51
N ARG A 27 39.44 2.50 -24.68
CA ARG A 27 39.50 3.17 -25.99
C ARG A 27 40.93 3.45 -26.44
N GLN A 28 41.78 3.90 -25.53
CA GLN A 28 43.18 4.15 -25.83
C GLN A 28 43.91 2.86 -26.23
N SER A 29 43.70 1.76 -25.49
CA SER A 29 44.34 0.48 -25.80
C SER A 29 43.86 -0.12 -27.14
N VAL A 30 42.55 -0.07 -27.41
CA VAL A 30 41.97 -0.58 -28.67
C VAL A 30 42.38 0.30 -29.87
N GLY A 31 42.46 1.62 -29.67
CA GLY A 31 42.95 2.56 -30.68
C GLY A 31 44.41 2.33 -31.05
N ALA A 32 45.29 2.22 -30.04
CA ALA A 32 46.70 1.91 -30.25
C ALA A 32 46.91 0.55 -30.96
N ALA A 33 46.14 -0.47 -30.58
CA ALA A 33 46.16 -1.78 -31.25
C ALA A 33 45.68 -1.70 -32.71
N SER A 34 44.70 -0.82 -33.01
CA SER A 34 44.19 -0.61 -34.37
C SER A 34 45.27 -0.01 -35.28
N GLU A 35 45.97 1.02 -34.80
CA GLU A 35 47.08 1.64 -35.53
C GLU A 35 48.22 0.65 -35.78
N ASP A 36 48.55 -0.18 -34.79
CA ASP A 36 49.60 -1.18 -34.89
C ASP A 36 49.27 -2.31 -35.86
N MET A 37 48.03 -2.82 -35.82
CA MET A 37 47.53 -3.80 -36.79
C MET A 37 47.48 -3.22 -38.19
N ALA A 38 47.08 -1.95 -38.36
CA ALA A 38 47.05 -1.28 -39.67
C ALA A 38 48.45 -1.14 -40.27
N ARG A 39 49.46 -0.77 -39.46
CA ARG A 39 50.88 -0.78 -39.87
C ARG A 39 51.34 -2.18 -40.28
N THR A 40 51.06 -3.18 -39.46
CA THR A 40 51.44 -4.58 -39.72
C THR A 40 50.81 -5.11 -41.01
N ILE A 41 49.53 -4.79 -41.28
CA ILE A 41 48.85 -5.17 -42.53
C ILE A 41 49.51 -4.49 -43.74
N ALA A 42 49.86 -3.20 -43.62
CA ALA A 42 50.52 -2.46 -44.69
C ALA A 42 51.91 -3.04 -45.05
N GLU A 43 52.64 -3.55 -44.08
CA GLU A 43 53.93 -4.22 -44.28
C GLU A 43 53.79 -5.65 -44.85
N LEU A 44 52.84 -6.44 -44.34
CA LEU A 44 52.68 -7.84 -44.74
C LEU A 44 52.01 -8.02 -46.10
N ARG A 45 51.09 -7.12 -46.49
CA ARG A 45 50.35 -7.19 -47.76
C ARG A 45 51.25 -7.27 -49.01
N PRO A 46 52.28 -6.42 -49.20
CA PRO A 46 53.17 -6.54 -50.36
C PRO A 46 54.06 -7.80 -50.32
N ILE A 47 54.44 -8.26 -49.13
CA ILE A 47 55.27 -9.47 -48.94
C ILE A 47 54.47 -10.73 -49.28
N ALA A 48 53.23 -10.82 -48.82
CA ALA A 48 52.32 -11.93 -49.12
C ALA A 48 51.96 -11.99 -50.61
N ALA A 49 51.87 -10.85 -51.29
CA ALA A 49 51.59 -10.77 -52.73
C ALA A 49 52.77 -11.24 -53.61
N LYS A 50 54.02 -10.96 -53.19
CA LYS A 50 55.23 -11.35 -53.95
C LYS A 50 55.72 -12.75 -53.60
N THR A 51 55.64 -13.14 -52.33
CA THR A 51 56.20 -14.39 -51.79
C THR A 51 55.27 -14.97 -50.72
N PRO A 52 54.19 -15.66 -51.11
CA PRO A 52 53.13 -16.10 -50.19
C PRO A 52 53.59 -17.11 -49.13
N ASN A 53 54.66 -17.87 -49.41
CA ASN A 53 55.21 -18.89 -48.52
C ASN A 53 56.42 -18.39 -47.68
N ALA A 54 56.77 -17.10 -47.76
CA ALA A 54 57.83 -16.55 -46.93
C ALA A 54 57.45 -16.65 -45.45
N MET A 55 58.35 -17.17 -44.61
CA MET A 55 58.08 -17.37 -43.19
C MET A 55 58.27 -16.05 -42.44
N ILE A 56 57.18 -15.54 -41.86
CA ILE A 56 57.18 -14.33 -41.03
C ILE A 56 57.25 -14.77 -39.57
N ARG A 57 58.23 -14.26 -38.84
CA ARG A 57 58.40 -14.51 -37.40
C ARG A 57 57.81 -13.35 -36.61
N PHE A 58 56.84 -13.63 -35.76
CA PHE A 58 56.28 -12.65 -34.82
C PHE A 58 57.12 -12.61 -33.53
N GLU A 59 57.02 -11.52 -32.77
CA GLU A 59 57.78 -11.29 -31.52
C GLU A 59 57.54 -12.35 -30.41
N GLY A 60 56.59 -13.27 -30.60
CA GLY A 60 56.35 -14.44 -29.72
C GLY A 60 57.06 -15.73 -30.15
N GLY A 61 57.98 -15.68 -31.13
CA GLY A 61 58.81 -16.83 -31.53
C GLY A 61 58.15 -17.86 -32.45
N ARG A 62 56.89 -17.65 -32.85
CA ARG A 62 56.19 -18.50 -33.83
C ARG A 62 56.29 -17.90 -35.23
N SER A 63 56.55 -18.75 -36.21
CA SER A 63 56.65 -18.37 -37.61
C SER A 63 55.47 -18.92 -38.41
N TYR A 64 54.85 -18.07 -39.22
CA TYR A 64 53.73 -18.43 -40.09
C TYR A 64 54.04 -18.02 -41.53
N PRO A 65 53.52 -18.73 -42.55
CA PRO A 65 53.59 -18.26 -43.93
C PRO A 65 52.97 -16.86 -44.08
N ALA A 66 53.54 -16.00 -44.91
CA ALA A 66 53.13 -14.61 -45.07
C ALA A 66 51.64 -14.45 -45.41
N SER A 67 51.08 -15.33 -46.23
CA SER A 67 49.63 -15.35 -46.55
C SER A 67 48.75 -15.67 -45.34
N MET A 68 49.16 -16.62 -44.49
CA MET A 68 48.47 -16.99 -43.27
C MET A 68 48.61 -15.92 -42.18
N ALA A 69 49.81 -15.35 -42.03
CA ALA A 69 50.09 -14.23 -41.13
C ALA A 69 49.20 -13.02 -41.46
N LEU A 70 49.11 -12.64 -42.74
CA LEU A 70 48.22 -11.56 -43.19
C LEU A 70 46.76 -11.86 -42.86
N ALA A 71 46.25 -13.06 -43.17
CA ALA A 71 44.87 -13.45 -42.87
C ALA A 71 44.56 -13.45 -41.36
N MET A 72 45.52 -13.83 -40.52
CA MET A 72 45.39 -13.78 -39.06
C MET A 72 45.29 -12.35 -38.54
N VAL A 73 46.15 -11.44 -39.03
CA VAL A 73 46.14 -10.03 -38.62
C VAL A 73 44.89 -9.31 -39.17
N GLU A 74 44.46 -9.59 -40.41
CA GLU A 74 43.21 -9.05 -40.96
C GLU A 74 41.97 -9.52 -40.16
N ARG A 75 41.95 -10.78 -39.73
CA ARG A 75 40.90 -11.30 -38.84
C ARG A 75 40.93 -10.65 -37.46
N ALA A 76 42.12 -10.39 -36.92
CA ALA A 76 42.30 -9.69 -35.65
C ALA A 76 41.87 -8.22 -35.75
N ALA A 77 42.20 -7.55 -36.86
CA ALA A 77 41.79 -6.18 -37.15
C ALA A 77 40.27 -6.07 -37.26
N GLY A 78 39.59 -7.01 -37.93
CA GLY A 78 38.12 -7.06 -37.96
C GLY A 78 37.48 -7.24 -36.58
N LYS A 79 38.09 -8.03 -35.69
CA LYS A 79 37.66 -8.13 -34.28
C LYS A 79 37.93 -6.84 -33.50
N ASN A 80 39.05 -6.17 -33.77
CA ASN A 80 39.42 -4.93 -33.12
C ASN A 80 38.49 -3.76 -33.51
N ASP A 81 38.04 -3.71 -34.77
CA ASP A 81 37.06 -2.73 -35.26
C ASP A 81 35.70 -2.86 -34.55
N LEU A 82 35.25 -4.11 -34.33
CA LEU A 82 34.08 -4.39 -33.50
C LEU A 82 34.30 -3.89 -32.05
N LEU A 83 35.46 -4.17 -31.44
CA LEU A 83 35.79 -3.69 -30.10
C LEU A 83 35.88 -2.16 -30.02
N GLN A 84 36.37 -1.50 -31.08
CA GLN A 84 36.43 -0.05 -31.21
C GLN A 84 35.03 0.56 -31.23
N THR A 85 34.12 -0.04 -32.01
CA THR A 85 32.71 0.34 -32.06
C THR A 85 32.01 0.14 -30.71
N VAL A 86 32.19 -1.01 -30.07
CA VAL A 86 31.62 -1.30 -28.74
C VAL A 86 32.16 -0.32 -27.69
N SER A 87 33.45 -0.01 -27.72
CA SER A 87 34.10 0.96 -26.83
C SER A 87 33.60 2.40 -27.08
N ALA A 88 33.29 2.74 -28.33
CA ALA A 88 32.68 4.02 -28.67
C ALA A 88 31.27 4.15 -28.08
N VAL A 89 30.42 3.13 -28.26
CA VAL A 89 29.02 3.09 -27.79
C VAL A 89 28.89 2.99 -26.27
N ARG A 90 29.84 2.33 -25.59
CA ARG A 90 29.82 2.13 -24.14
C ARG A 90 30.04 3.41 -23.33
N HIS A 91 30.91 4.30 -23.79
CA HIS A 91 31.38 5.45 -23.01
C HIS A 91 30.29 6.48 -22.63
N PRO A 92 29.33 6.85 -23.49
CA PRO A 92 28.24 7.76 -23.11
C PRO A 92 27.41 7.24 -21.94
N PHE A 93 27.27 5.92 -21.78
CA PHE A 93 26.49 5.35 -20.68
C PHE A 93 27.12 5.62 -19.31
N ALA A 94 28.45 5.77 -19.21
CA ALA A 94 29.09 6.19 -17.97
C ALA A 94 28.63 7.60 -17.54
N TYR A 95 28.50 8.53 -18.49
CA TYR A 95 27.94 9.86 -18.21
C TYR A 95 26.47 9.82 -17.81
N VAL A 96 25.67 8.92 -18.40
CA VAL A 96 24.27 8.70 -17.99
C VAL A 96 24.22 8.20 -16.55
N THR A 97 25.11 7.27 -16.16
CA THR A 97 25.23 6.79 -14.78
C THR A 97 25.55 7.93 -13.81
N ILE A 98 26.56 8.74 -14.13
CA ILE A 98 26.99 9.89 -13.31
C ILE A 98 25.86 10.92 -13.19
N ALA A 99 25.30 11.36 -14.31
CA ALA A 99 24.25 12.37 -14.34
C ALA A 99 22.99 11.92 -13.58
N GLY A 100 22.58 10.67 -13.76
CA GLY A 100 21.48 10.06 -13.01
C GLY A 100 21.76 10.03 -11.51
N GLY A 101 22.96 9.60 -11.11
CA GLY A 101 23.38 9.58 -9.70
C GLY A 101 23.39 10.96 -9.05
N ILE A 102 23.94 11.97 -9.74
CA ILE A 102 23.98 13.37 -9.27
C ILE A 102 22.57 13.95 -9.19
N LEU A 103 21.71 13.70 -10.18
CA LEU A 103 20.32 14.17 -10.17
C LEU A 103 19.55 13.59 -8.97
N ALA A 104 19.70 12.29 -8.73
CA ALA A 104 19.05 11.63 -7.60
C ALA A 104 19.57 12.13 -6.26
N PHE A 105 20.89 12.30 -6.12
CA PHE A 105 21.51 12.87 -4.92
C PHE A 105 21.01 14.29 -4.67
N SER A 106 20.98 15.14 -5.70
CA SER A 106 20.53 16.53 -5.58
C SER A 106 19.06 16.61 -5.18
N GLY A 107 18.19 15.82 -5.82
CA GLY A 107 16.77 15.74 -5.46
C GLY A 107 16.56 15.27 -4.02
N GLY A 108 17.30 14.25 -3.58
CA GLY A 108 17.26 13.72 -2.22
C GLY A 108 17.76 14.72 -1.18
N ALA A 109 18.95 15.30 -1.39
CA ALA A 109 19.59 16.22 -0.46
C ALA A 109 18.81 17.54 -0.33
N VAL A 110 18.43 18.16 -1.45
CA VAL A 110 17.61 19.37 -1.47
C VAL A 110 16.25 19.08 -0.85
N GLY A 111 15.63 17.93 -1.13
CA GLY A 111 14.35 17.55 -0.55
C GLY A 111 14.39 17.39 0.97
N ILE A 112 15.43 16.74 1.50
CA ILE A 112 15.63 16.62 2.96
C ILE A 112 15.86 18.00 3.59
N LEU A 113 16.73 18.82 3.00
CA LEU A 113 17.05 20.15 3.53
C LEU A 113 15.83 21.08 3.50
N ALA A 114 15.13 21.15 2.37
CA ALA A 114 13.92 21.93 2.19
C ALA A 114 12.83 21.50 3.18
N SER A 115 12.61 20.19 3.36
CA SER A 115 11.64 19.66 4.32
C SER A 115 11.97 20.04 5.76
N ASN A 116 13.24 19.89 6.17
CA ASN A 116 13.69 20.25 7.52
C ASN A 116 13.55 21.75 7.79
N LEU A 117 13.94 22.58 6.82
CA LEU A 117 13.87 24.03 6.94
C LEU A 117 12.42 24.51 6.93
N ALA A 118 11.57 23.92 6.09
CA ALA A 118 10.15 24.22 6.04
C ALA A 118 9.43 23.82 7.33
N GLY A 119 9.72 22.64 7.89
CA GLY A 119 9.17 22.21 9.19
C GLY A 119 9.62 23.08 10.36
N ARG A 120 10.90 23.52 10.38
CA ARG A 120 11.39 24.48 11.40
C ARG A 120 10.70 25.83 11.29
N ARG A 121 10.53 26.36 10.07
CA ARG A 121 9.83 27.63 9.82
C ARG A 121 8.35 27.53 10.17
N ALA A 122 7.72 26.39 9.89
CA ALA A 122 6.31 26.14 10.18
C ALA A 122 5.95 26.27 11.67
N ARG A 123 6.92 26.15 12.59
CA ARG A 123 6.69 26.37 14.02
C ARG A 123 6.74 27.84 14.47
N ARG A 124 7.11 28.77 13.60
CA ARG A 124 7.26 30.20 13.99
C ARG A 124 5.93 30.95 14.04
N SER A 125 5.01 30.65 13.13
CA SER A 125 3.65 31.19 13.11
C SER A 125 2.74 30.34 12.22
N ARG A 126 1.41 30.45 12.42
CA ARG A 126 0.38 29.81 11.58
C ARG A 126 0.55 30.20 10.11
N ASP A 127 0.78 31.48 9.86
CA ASP A 127 1.03 32.04 8.54
C ASP A 127 2.27 31.43 7.86
N GLN A 128 3.35 31.25 8.63
CA GLN A 128 4.56 30.63 8.13
C GLN A 128 4.39 29.13 7.88
N LEU A 129 3.53 28.43 8.63
CA LEU A 129 3.14 27.04 8.37
C LEU A 129 2.46 26.92 6.99
N VAL A 130 1.43 27.71 6.73
CA VAL A 130 0.70 27.70 5.43
C VAL A 130 1.66 28.00 4.28
N ARG A 131 2.46 29.06 4.38
CA ARG A 131 3.41 29.45 3.33
C ARG A 131 4.49 28.38 3.10
N SER A 132 5.05 27.81 4.17
CA SER A 132 6.11 26.81 4.05
C SER A 132 5.58 25.50 3.46
N PHE A 133 4.37 25.11 3.83
CA PHE A 133 3.71 23.93 3.29
C PHE A 133 3.35 24.09 1.81
N MET A 134 2.79 25.24 1.41
CA MET A 134 2.46 25.49 0.00
C MET A 134 3.71 25.49 -0.90
N ARG A 135 4.81 26.10 -0.44
CA ARG A 135 6.09 26.05 -1.18
C ARG A 135 6.62 24.63 -1.29
N LEU A 136 6.61 23.87 -0.21
CA LEU A 136 7.07 22.49 -0.22
C LEU A 136 6.20 21.62 -1.10
N ARG A 137 4.87 21.79 -1.08
CA ARG A 137 3.94 21.08 -1.95
C ARG A 137 4.24 21.33 -3.42
N LEU A 138 4.57 22.55 -3.80
CA LEU A 138 4.93 22.88 -5.19
C LEU A 138 6.28 22.27 -5.57
N LEU A 139 7.24 22.23 -4.64
CA LEU A 139 8.59 21.71 -4.87
C LEU A 139 8.65 20.17 -4.88
N LEU A 140 7.86 19.52 -4.03
CA LEU A 140 7.95 18.10 -3.71
C LEU A 140 7.81 17.20 -4.95
N PRO A 141 6.86 17.43 -5.90
CA PRO A 141 6.77 16.61 -7.10
C PRO A 141 8.04 16.60 -7.95
N PHE A 142 8.72 17.75 -8.06
CA PHE A 142 9.96 17.88 -8.82
C PHE A 142 11.12 17.15 -8.13
N LEU A 143 11.20 17.23 -6.81
CA LEU A 143 12.23 16.52 -6.03
C LEU A 143 12.05 15.01 -6.09
N LEU A 144 10.80 14.54 -5.97
CA LEU A 144 10.45 13.13 -6.11
C LEU A 144 10.81 12.63 -7.52
N ALA A 145 10.44 13.38 -8.55
CA ALA A 145 10.77 13.05 -9.94
C ALA A 145 12.29 12.99 -10.16
N ALA A 146 13.06 13.93 -9.60
CA ALA A 146 14.52 13.93 -9.70
C ALA A 146 15.15 12.68 -9.06
N VAL A 147 14.67 12.26 -7.88
CA VAL A 147 15.14 11.03 -7.22
C VAL A 147 14.82 9.79 -8.07
N MET A 148 13.58 9.68 -8.52
CA MET A 148 13.10 8.48 -9.23
C MET A 148 13.73 8.35 -10.62
N LEU A 149 13.72 9.41 -11.42
CA LEU A 149 14.34 9.42 -12.74
C LEU A 149 15.87 9.32 -12.63
N GLY A 150 16.48 10.01 -11.65
CA GLY A 150 17.92 9.93 -11.44
C GLY A 150 18.38 8.49 -11.13
N LEU A 151 17.69 7.79 -10.23
CA LEU A 151 17.99 6.38 -9.94
C LEU A 151 17.70 5.47 -11.15
N GLY A 152 16.62 5.71 -11.89
CA GLY A 152 16.28 4.95 -13.10
C GLY A 152 17.33 5.09 -14.20
N PHE A 153 17.74 6.33 -14.52
CA PHE A 153 18.80 6.59 -15.49
C PHE A 153 20.15 6.06 -15.01
N ALA A 154 20.47 6.20 -13.72
CA ALA A 154 21.73 5.70 -13.17
C ALA A 154 21.81 4.16 -13.27
N GLY A 155 20.74 3.46 -12.89
CA GLY A 155 20.65 2.01 -13.00
C GLY A 155 20.72 1.51 -14.45
N LEU A 156 20.01 2.19 -15.37
CA LEU A 156 20.03 1.86 -16.80
C LEU A 156 21.42 2.08 -17.41
N GLY A 157 22.04 3.24 -17.14
CA GLY A 157 23.38 3.56 -17.61
C GLY A 157 24.41 2.53 -17.13
N ALA A 158 24.39 2.22 -15.83
CA ALA A 158 25.31 1.26 -15.24
C ALA A 158 25.14 -0.15 -15.84
N THR A 159 23.89 -0.59 -16.03
CA THR A 159 23.57 -1.92 -16.56
C THR A 159 23.93 -2.03 -18.04
N LEU A 160 23.58 -1.04 -18.86
CA LEU A 160 23.96 -1.02 -20.27
C LEU A 160 25.47 -1.02 -20.44
N PHE A 161 26.19 -0.26 -19.62
CA PHE A 161 27.65 -0.22 -19.65
C PHE A 161 28.28 -1.59 -19.39
N GLU A 162 27.81 -2.35 -18.39
CA GLU A 162 28.37 -3.67 -18.09
C GLU A 162 27.93 -4.73 -19.10
N THR A 163 26.67 -4.73 -19.54
CA THR A 163 26.19 -5.70 -20.54
C THR A 163 26.88 -5.52 -21.89
N ILE A 164 27.11 -4.27 -22.34
CA ILE A 164 27.85 -3.97 -23.57
C ILE A 164 29.35 -4.35 -23.42
N SER A 165 29.85 -4.48 -22.19
CA SER A 165 31.24 -4.89 -21.92
C SER A 165 31.47 -6.40 -22.03
N LEU A 166 30.43 -7.23 -22.13
CA LEU A 166 30.55 -8.70 -22.15
C LEU A 166 31.53 -9.24 -23.22
N PRO A 167 31.62 -8.69 -24.45
CA PRO A 167 32.58 -9.16 -25.44
C PRO A 167 34.06 -8.95 -25.07
N PHE A 168 34.38 -8.09 -24.08
CA PHE A 168 35.75 -7.88 -23.60
C PHE A 168 36.23 -8.96 -22.62
N TRP A 169 35.35 -9.83 -22.13
CA TRP A 169 35.67 -10.82 -21.10
C TRP A 169 36.12 -12.19 -21.66
N GLY A 170 36.32 -12.31 -22.99
CA GLY A 170 36.79 -13.54 -23.63
C GLY A 170 35.67 -14.42 -24.18
N ASP A 171 35.77 -15.75 -24.04
CA ASP A 171 34.77 -16.72 -24.50
C ASP A 171 33.46 -16.55 -23.71
N VAL A 172 32.54 -15.77 -24.28
CA VAL A 172 31.25 -15.46 -23.66
C VAL A 172 30.37 -16.72 -23.69
N SER A 173 30.08 -17.28 -22.51
CA SER A 173 29.10 -18.36 -22.39
C SER A 173 27.70 -17.86 -22.74
N GLY A 174 26.88 -18.72 -23.36
CA GLY A 174 25.51 -18.37 -23.74
C GLY A 174 24.63 -17.92 -22.55
N ASP A 175 25.01 -18.27 -21.32
CA ASP A 175 24.30 -17.88 -20.11
C ASP A 175 24.67 -16.47 -19.62
N ALA A 176 25.89 -15.98 -19.88
CA ALA A 176 26.28 -14.59 -19.59
C ALA A 176 25.50 -13.59 -20.46
N ILE A 177 25.24 -13.93 -21.72
CA ILE A 177 24.41 -13.12 -22.64
C ILE A 177 22.97 -13.03 -22.14
N LYS A 178 22.40 -14.15 -21.67
CA LYS A 178 21.05 -14.19 -21.10
C LYS A 178 20.94 -13.34 -19.83
N LEU A 179 21.94 -13.38 -18.94
CA LEU A 179 21.98 -12.55 -17.74
C LEU A 179 22.11 -11.06 -18.07
N GLY A 180 22.96 -10.70 -19.03
CA GLY A 180 23.07 -9.32 -19.51
C GLY A 180 21.78 -8.78 -20.11
N LEU A 181 21.09 -9.59 -20.93
CA LEU A 181 19.79 -9.24 -21.50
C LEU A 181 18.72 -9.10 -20.41
N ALA A 182 18.67 -10.02 -19.45
CA ALA A 182 17.78 -9.92 -18.29
C ALA A 182 18.03 -8.65 -17.47
N GLY A 183 19.30 -8.28 -17.28
CA GLY A 183 19.69 -7.03 -16.62
C GLY A 183 19.18 -5.79 -17.37
N ILE A 184 19.37 -5.72 -18.69
CA ILE A 184 18.87 -4.60 -19.50
C ILE A 184 17.35 -4.50 -19.43
N ILE A 185 16.63 -5.63 -19.56
CA ILE A 185 15.18 -5.66 -19.46
C ILE A 185 14.74 -5.16 -18.08
N LEU A 186 15.37 -5.62 -17.00
CA LEU A 186 15.05 -5.20 -15.64
C LEU A 186 15.31 -3.70 -15.42
N ALA A 187 16.43 -3.18 -15.92
CA ALA A 187 16.76 -1.76 -15.83
C ALA A 187 15.81 -0.89 -16.68
N GLY A 188 15.42 -1.37 -17.86
CA GLY A 188 14.42 -0.74 -18.72
C GLY A 188 13.04 -0.70 -18.09
N ILE A 189 12.60 -1.80 -17.46
CA ILE A 189 11.37 -1.85 -16.64
C ILE A 189 11.47 -0.85 -15.49
N GLY A 190 12.60 -0.82 -14.76
CA GLY A 190 12.81 0.14 -13.67
C GLY A 190 12.68 1.61 -14.12
N LEU A 191 13.28 1.97 -15.26
CA LEU A 191 13.12 3.32 -15.82
C LEU A 191 11.68 3.58 -16.30
N TYR A 192 11.03 2.60 -16.93
CA TYR A 192 9.63 2.71 -17.33
C TYR A 192 8.72 2.97 -16.12
N CYS A 193 8.88 2.21 -15.04
CA CYS A 193 8.15 2.40 -13.78
C CYS A 193 8.44 3.78 -13.16
N ALA A 194 9.69 4.24 -13.19
CA ALA A 194 10.04 5.59 -12.73
C ALA A 194 9.29 6.66 -13.54
N VAL A 195 9.27 6.55 -14.87
CA VAL A 195 8.58 7.51 -15.77
C VAL A 195 7.06 7.47 -15.59
N THR A 196 6.45 6.28 -15.52
CA THR A 196 5.00 6.16 -15.30
C THR A 196 4.60 6.70 -13.94
N ALA A 197 5.40 6.45 -12.89
CA ALA A 197 5.14 6.99 -11.56
C ALA A 197 5.29 8.52 -11.51
N VAL A 198 6.28 9.12 -12.21
CA VAL A 198 6.36 10.59 -12.37
C VAL A 198 5.14 11.15 -13.07
N ARG A 199 4.64 10.48 -14.13
CA ARG A 199 3.40 10.90 -14.82
C ARG A 199 2.17 10.77 -13.91
N GLY A 200 2.12 9.72 -13.08
CA GLY A 200 1.08 9.52 -12.06
C GLY A 200 1.09 10.60 -11.00
N LEU A 201 2.28 11.06 -10.59
CA LEU A 201 2.46 12.13 -9.60
C LEU A 201 1.72 13.41 -10.00
N ARG A 202 1.73 13.78 -11.28
CA ARG A 202 1.01 14.96 -11.76
C ARG A 202 -0.51 14.84 -11.58
N ARG A 203 -1.07 13.63 -11.70
CA ARG A 203 -2.51 13.36 -11.46
C ARG A 203 -2.84 13.34 -9.97
N VAL A 204 -1.97 12.75 -9.17
CA VAL A 204 -2.12 12.61 -7.72
C VAL A 204 -2.00 13.95 -6.98
N PHE A 205 -1.24 14.90 -7.53
CA PHE A 205 -1.09 16.26 -7.02
C PHE A 205 -2.02 17.28 -7.71
N ALA A 206 -2.72 16.88 -8.78
CA ALA A 206 -3.81 17.67 -9.33
C ALA A 206 -4.96 17.69 -8.32
N LEU A 207 -5.44 18.90 -8.02
CA LEU A 207 -6.47 19.16 -7.01
C LEU A 207 -7.76 18.43 -7.40
N ALA A 208 -8.02 17.27 -6.79
CA ALA A 208 -9.39 16.83 -6.63
C ALA A 208 -10.00 17.71 -5.53
N GLU A 209 -11.00 18.53 -5.89
CA GLU A 209 -11.80 19.22 -4.88
C GLU A 209 -12.35 18.17 -3.89
N PRO A 210 -12.26 18.42 -2.57
CA PRO A 210 -12.93 17.56 -1.60
C PRO A 210 -14.41 17.46 -1.99
N GLY A 211 -14.91 16.22 -2.09
CA GLY A 211 -16.35 15.98 -2.21
C GLY A 211 -17.09 16.59 -1.01
N PRO A 212 -18.41 16.83 -1.14
CA PRO A 212 -19.20 17.36 -0.04
C PRO A 212 -19.16 16.41 1.17
N ILE A 213 -19.19 16.98 2.38
CA ILE A 213 -19.37 16.21 3.62
C ILE A 213 -20.78 15.62 3.58
N VAL A 214 -20.92 14.31 3.72
CA VAL A 214 -22.23 13.65 3.70
C VAL A 214 -22.69 13.45 5.13
N GLU A 215 -23.77 14.12 5.52
CA GLU A 215 -24.30 14.07 6.89
C GLU A 215 -25.76 13.61 6.90
N ARG A 216 -26.15 12.80 7.90
CA ARG A 216 -27.54 12.38 8.13
C ARG A 216 -28.18 13.32 9.14
N ALA A 217 -28.63 14.45 8.64
CA ALA A 217 -29.19 15.52 9.45
C ALA A 217 -30.32 16.24 8.73
N ARG A 218 -31.17 16.91 9.50
CA ARG A 218 -32.22 17.80 9.01
C ARG A 218 -31.86 19.26 9.27
N ILE A 219 -32.28 20.16 8.38
CA ILE A 219 -32.14 21.60 8.60
C ILE A 219 -33.11 22.02 9.70
N ALA A 220 -32.62 22.70 10.74
CA ALA A 220 -33.48 23.37 11.71
C ALA A 220 -33.76 24.79 11.21
N THR A 221 -34.94 25.01 10.64
CA THR A 221 -35.30 26.34 10.15
C THR A 221 -35.58 27.31 11.31
N GLN A 222 -35.61 28.61 11.01
CA GLN A 222 -35.96 29.61 12.03
C GLN A 222 -37.41 29.48 12.52
N GLN A 223 -38.29 28.86 11.73
CA GLN A 223 -39.66 28.56 12.13
C GLN A 223 -39.72 27.35 13.07
N ASP A 224 -38.91 26.32 12.80
CA ASP A 224 -38.87 25.11 13.64
C ASP A 224 -38.25 25.39 15.01
N ALA A 225 -37.20 26.21 15.05
CA ALA A 225 -36.38 26.42 16.25
C ALA A 225 -36.03 27.90 16.49
N PRO A 226 -37.02 28.79 16.73
CA PRO A 226 -36.77 30.23 16.88
C PRO A 226 -35.85 30.56 18.06
N ALA A 227 -36.00 29.84 19.18
CA ALA A 227 -35.18 30.03 20.36
C ALA A 227 -33.74 29.51 20.16
N LEU A 228 -33.55 28.41 19.40
CA LEU A 228 -32.22 27.94 18.99
C LEU A 228 -31.49 29.00 18.17
N TRP A 229 -32.14 29.55 17.15
CA TRP A 229 -31.55 30.57 16.29
C TRP A 229 -31.21 31.84 17.06
N SER A 230 -32.08 32.30 17.95
CA SER A 230 -31.81 33.44 18.84
C SER A 230 -30.59 33.17 19.72
N PHE A 231 -30.53 31.98 20.33
CA PHE A 231 -29.41 31.56 21.18
C PHE A 231 -28.09 31.56 20.42
N VAL A 232 -28.01 30.92 19.25
CA VAL A 232 -26.78 30.85 18.44
C VAL A 232 -26.35 32.25 17.97
N ARG A 233 -27.29 33.09 17.51
CA ARG A 233 -26.98 34.48 17.10
C ARG A 233 -26.51 35.35 18.26
N HIS A 234 -27.07 35.14 19.45
CA HIS A 234 -26.64 35.85 20.67
C HIS A 234 -25.22 35.43 21.08
N LEU A 235 -24.89 34.13 21.01
CA LEU A 235 -23.53 33.66 21.25
C LEU A 235 -22.55 34.22 20.21
N ALA A 236 -22.90 34.13 18.92
CA ALA A 236 -22.08 34.66 17.84
C ALA A 236 -21.79 36.15 18.02
N SER A 237 -22.81 36.96 18.38
CA SER A 237 -22.62 38.40 18.60
C SER A 237 -21.75 38.71 19.83
N ARG A 238 -21.96 38.00 20.95
CA ARG A 238 -21.14 38.17 22.17
C ARG A 238 -19.66 37.85 21.94
N MET A 239 -19.37 36.88 21.08
CA MET A 239 -17.99 36.46 20.79
C MET A 239 -17.40 37.14 19.57
N GLN A 240 -18.15 38.04 18.91
CA GLN A 240 -17.75 38.68 17.65
C GLN A 240 -17.40 37.65 16.55
N ALA A 241 -18.12 36.52 16.55
CA ALA A 241 -18.00 35.45 15.58
C ALA A 241 -19.00 35.61 14.43
N GLY A 242 -18.66 35.03 13.27
CA GLY A 242 -19.62 34.89 12.18
C GLY A 242 -20.73 33.93 12.60
N ALA A 243 -21.99 34.37 12.50
CA ALA A 243 -23.13 33.49 12.70
C ALA A 243 -23.20 32.45 11.57
N PRO A 244 -23.64 31.21 11.85
CA PRO A 244 -23.86 30.21 10.81
C PRO A 244 -25.02 30.63 9.91
N ASP A 245 -24.88 30.32 8.62
CA ASP A 245 -25.92 30.56 7.61
C ASP A 245 -26.97 29.44 7.66
N THR A 246 -26.59 28.24 8.11
CA THR A 246 -27.50 27.09 8.29
C THR A 246 -27.17 26.30 9.56
N ILE A 247 -28.20 25.87 10.29
CA ILE A 247 -28.08 24.95 11.43
C ILE A 247 -28.68 23.60 11.01
N VAL A 248 -27.92 22.53 11.18
CA VAL A 248 -28.34 21.16 10.88
C VAL A 248 -28.29 20.31 12.14
N ILE A 249 -29.29 19.45 12.30
CA ILE A 249 -29.46 18.59 13.48
C ILE A 249 -29.41 17.13 13.04
N GLY A 250 -28.43 16.39 13.55
CA GLY A 250 -28.24 14.96 13.29
C GLY A 250 -28.44 14.10 14.54
N LEU A 251 -28.47 12.78 14.38
CA LEU A 251 -28.39 11.84 15.50
C LEU A 251 -26.96 11.41 15.78
N THR A 252 -26.15 11.40 14.73
CA THR A 252 -24.74 11.00 14.73
C THR A 252 -23.85 12.22 14.78
N SER A 253 -22.56 12.00 15.07
CA SER A 253 -21.51 13.04 15.03
C SER A 253 -21.62 14.07 16.17
N GLY A 254 -20.47 14.59 16.63
CA GLY A 254 -20.43 15.65 17.63
C GLY A 254 -20.93 17.01 17.10
N PHE A 255 -20.85 18.04 17.93
CA PHE A 255 -20.96 19.41 17.46
C PHE A 255 -19.78 19.73 16.55
N TYR A 256 -20.03 20.40 15.42
CA TYR A 256 -18.96 20.91 14.57
C TYR A 256 -19.46 22.08 13.71
N VAL A 257 -18.51 22.89 13.25
CA VAL A 257 -18.75 23.89 12.20
C VAL A 257 -17.96 23.61 10.94
N THR A 258 -18.53 23.99 9.79
CA THR A 258 -17.85 23.86 8.50
C THR A 258 -18.33 24.91 7.51
N GLU A 259 -17.43 25.31 6.60
CA GLU A 259 -17.78 26.07 5.39
C GLU A 259 -17.67 25.20 4.12
N SER A 260 -17.35 23.91 4.28
CA SER A 260 -17.36 22.96 3.17
C SER A 260 -18.80 22.64 2.78
N ARG A 261 -19.01 22.31 1.51
CA ARG A 261 -20.32 21.84 1.03
C ARG A 261 -20.76 20.63 1.85
N VAL A 262 -21.99 20.66 2.37
CA VAL A 262 -22.59 19.55 3.13
C VAL A 262 -23.76 18.99 2.32
N ARG A 263 -23.77 17.68 2.11
CA ARG A 263 -24.87 16.95 1.47
C ARG A 263 -25.67 16.25 2.57
N LEU A 264 -26.93 16.62 2.71
CA LEU A 264 -27.83 16.03 3.69
C LEU A 264 -28.55 14.81 3.13
N LEU A 265 -28.55 13.72 3.89
CA LEU A 265 -29.34 12.53 3.63
C LEU A 265 -30.56 12.47 4.58
N PRO A 266 -31.72 11.94 4.12
CA PRO A 266 -31.96 11.25 2.85
C PRO A 266 -32.30 12.17 1.64
N GLY A 267 -32.51 13.48 1.85
CA GLY A 267 -33.01 14.40 0.81
C GLY A 267 -32.02 14.78 -0.32
N ASP A 268 -30.79 14.30 -0.26
CA ASP A 268 -29.64 14.66 -1.14
C ASP A 268 -29.46 16.19 -1.32
N GLN A 269 -29.87 16.96 -0.32
CA GLN A 269 -29.83 18.42 -0.37
C GLN A 269 -28.40 18.91 -0.14
N LEU A 270 -27.88 19.70 -1.07
CA LEU A 270 -26.56 20.31 -0.96
C LEU A 270 -26.67 21.70 -0.29
N ILE A 271 -25.96 21.88 0.82
CA ILE A 271 -25.85 23.12 1.58
C ILE A 271 -24.47 23.72 1.36
N GLU A 272 -24.44 25.04 1.16
CA GLU A 272 -23.24 25.84 1.03
C GLU A 272 -23.23 26.97 2.08
N GLY A 273 -22.05 27.48 2.42
CA GLY A 273 -21.88 28.50 3.46
C GLY A 273 -21.54 27.91 4.83
N ARG A 274 -21.61 28.75 5.88
CA ARG A 274 -21.29 28.35 7.25
C ARG A 274 -22.40 27.49 7.83
N THR A 275 -22.08 26.23 8.08
CA THR A 275 -22.99 25.25 8.66
C THR A 275 -22.56 24.92 10.08
N LEU A 276 -23.50 24.97 11.03
CA LEU A 276 -23.33 24.45 12.38
C LEU A 276 -24.13 23.14 12.51
N HIS A 277 -23.44 22.04 12.81
CA HIS A 277 -24.06 20.76 13.14
C HIS A 277 -24.21 20.61 14.65
N MET A 278 -25.39 20.17 15.10
CA MET A 278 -25.69 19.93 16.51
C MET A 278 -26.41 18.58 16.67
N PRO A 279 -25.85 17.63 17.43
CA PRO A 279 -26.50 16.33 17.62
C PRO A 279 -27.70 16.41 18.57
N ALA A 280 -28.85 15.90 18.13
CA ALA A 280 -30.09 15.91 18.90
C ALA A 280 -29.99 15.23 20.28
N PRO A 281 -29.31 14.07 20.45
CA PRO A 281 -29.14 13.46 21.78
C PRO A 281 -28.44 14.40 22.78
N PHE A 282 -27.55 15.25 22.30
CA PHE A 282 -26.81 16.19 23.15
C PHE A 282 -27.68 17.39 23.54
N LEU A 283 -28.56 17.86 22.65
CA LEU A 283 -29.55 18.89 23.00
C LEU A 283 -30.57 18.40 24.04
N GLU A 284 -30.75 17.09 24.13
CA GLU A 284 -31.58 16.46 25.15
C GLU A 284 -30.84 16.32 26.48
N LEU A 285 -29.57 15.90 26.45
CA LEU A 285 -28.81 15.51 27.65
C LEU A 285 -27.98 16.61 28.30
N LEU A 286 -27.44 17.57 27.54
CA LEU A 286 -26.63 18.65 28.10
C LEU A 286 -27.51 19.79 28.63
N ASP A 287 -26.95 20.58 29.53
CA ASP A 287 -27.60 21.81 29.99
C ASP A 287 -27.26 23.01 29.10
N THR A 288 -27.97 24.12 29.34
CA THR A 288 -27.81 25.34 28.52
C THR A 288 -26.39 25.92 28.60
N ALA A 289 -25.70 25.80 29.75
CA ALA A 289 -24.37 26.37 29.92
C ALA A 289 -23.32 25.52 29.21
N GLU A 290 -23.46 24.19 29.25
CA GLU A 290 -22.62 23.26 28.51
C GLU A 290 -22.81 23.41 26.99
N ILE A 291 -24.06 23.51 26.52
CA ILE A 291 -24.36 23.77 25.11
C ILE A 291 -23.80 25.13 24.68
N ALA A 292 -23.90 26.16 25.52
CA ALA A 292 -23.30 27.47 25.24
C ALA A 292 -21.77 27.40 25.17
N ALA A 293 -21.14 26.58 26.00
CA ALA A 293 -19.70 26.36 25.95
C ALA A 293 -19.28 25.72 24.63
N ILE A 294 -19.98 24.65 24.21
CA ILE A 294 -19.67 23.90 22.99
C ILE A 294 -19.95 24.74 21.75
N VAL A 295 -21.14 25.33 21.65
CA VAL A 295 -21.47 26.24 20.53
C VAL A 295 -20.52 27.44 20.50
N GLY A 296 -20.15 27.96 21.68
CA GLY A 296 -19.16 29.01 21.81
C GLY A 296 -17.80 28.62 21.24
N HIS A 297 -17.32 27.44 21.59
CA HIS A 297 -16.12 26.81 21.05
C HIS A 297 -16.22 26.65 19.53
N GLU A 298 -17.31 26.07 19.02
CA GLU A 298 -17.49 25.83 17.58
C GLU A 298 -17.49 27.12 16.78
N LEU A 299 -18.22 28.14 17.24
CA LEU A 299 -18.25 29.45 16.57
C LEU A 299 -16.89 30.17 16.64
N ALA A 300 -16.04 29.87 17.63
CA ALA A 300 -14.69 30.43 17.68
C ALA A 300 -13.84 30.01 16.48
N HIS A 301 -14.12 28.85 15.86
CA HIS A 301 -13.48 28.45 14.60
C HIS A 301 -13.89 29.32 13.40
N PHE A 302 -14.96 30.13 13.51
CA PHE A 302 -15.31 31.17 12.54
C PHE A 302 -14.67 32.55 12.82
N VAL A 303 -13.94 32.71 13.93
CA VAL A 303 -13.31 33.99 14.32
C VAL A 303 -11.85 34.04 13.84
N GLY A 304 -11.46 35.12 13.13
CA GLY A 304 -10.06 35.49 12.91
C GLY A 304 -9.30 34.75 11.80
N GLU A 305 -7.99 34.53 12.03
CA GLU A 305 -7.03 33.93 11.08
C GLU A 305 -7.29 32.43 10.78
N ASP A 306 -8.21 31.80 11.50
CA ASP A 306 -8.50 30.36 11.41
C ASP A 306 -9.30 29.96 10.16
N THR A 307 -10.05 30.88 9.56
CA THR A 307 -10.63 30.67 8.23
C THR A 307 -9.56 30.34 7.19
N ARG A 308 -8.42 31.05 7.16
CA ARG A 308 -7.34 30.77 6.19
C ARG A 308 -6.64 29.45 6.45
N TYR A 309 -6.41 29.08 7.72
CA TYR A 309 -5.80 27.81 8.06
C TYR A 309 -6.74 26.63 7.72
N SER A 310 -7.99 26.67 8.19
CA SER A 310 -8.94 25.57 8.05
C SER A 310 -9.44 25.42 6.61
N GLN A 311 -9.68 26.52 5.88
CA GLN A 311 -10.10 26.45 4.47
C GLN A 311 -8.95 26.05 3.53
N ARG A 312 -7.71 26.53 3.77
CA ARG A 312 -6.61 26.34 2.80
C ARG A 312 -5.64 25.24 3.17
N PHE A 313 -5.27 25.10 4.44
CA PHE A 313 -4.21 24.17 4.82
C PHE A 313 -4.74 22.75 5.05
N VAL A 314 -5.79 22.58 5.85
CA VAL A 314 -6.30 21.26 6.27
C VAL A 314 -6.70 20.36 5.09
N PRO A 315 -7.49 20.81 4.10
CA PRO A 315 -7.89 19.97 2.97
C PRO A 315 -6.70 19.57 2.09
N ILE A 316 -5.73 20.48 1.92
CA ILE A 316 -4.54 20.23 1.11
C ILE A 316 -3.60 19.26 1.84
N TYR A 317 -3.46 19.41 3.16
CA TYR A 317 -2.67 18.50 4.01
C TYR A 317 -3.23 17.08 3.98
N SER A 318 -4.54 16.93 4.18
CA SER A 318 -5.22 15.63 4.16
C SER A 318 -5.21 14.99 2.78
N SER A 319 -5.40 15.78 1.71
CA SER A 319 -5.24 15.33 0.32
C SER A 319 -3.83 14.79 0.07
N LEU A 320 -2.77 15.53 0.44
CA LEU A 320 -1.39 15.08 0.25
C LEU A 320 -1.10 13.78 1.01
N LYS A 321 -1.58 13.65 2.25
CA LYS A 321 -1.44 12.43 3.06
C LYS A 321 -2.12 11.23 2.39
N ARG A 322 -3.35 11.38 1.90
CA ARG A 322 -4.08 10.34 1.15
C ARG A 322 -3.37 9.97 -0.14
N SER A 323 -2.92 10.97 -0.91
CA SER A 323 -2.16 10.81 -2.14
C SER A 323 -0.87 10.01 -1.95
N LEU A 324 -0.11 10.29 -0.89
CA LEU A 324 1.08 9.50 -0.53
C LEU A 324 0.71 8.09 -0.05
N GLY A 325 -0.40 7.93 0.68
CA GLY A 325 -0.92 6.63 1.11
C GLY A 325 -1.33 5.73 -0.07
N ALA A 326 -2.00 6.28 -1.08
CA ALA A 326 -2.36 5.55 -2.29
C ALA A 326 -1.11 5.10 -3.08
N LEU A 327 -0.08 5.96 -3.17
CA LEU A 327 1.20 5.59 -3.77
C LEU A 327 1.93 4.50 -2.98
N TYR A 328 1.85 4.52 -1.65
CA TYR A 328 2.42 3.47 -0.80
C TYR A 328 1.73 2.12 -0.99
N GLN A 329 0.41 2.11 -1.11
CA GLN A 329 -0.33 0.87 -1.42
C GLN A 329 0.02 0.32 -2.81
N ALA A 330 0.33 1.18 -3.79
CA ALA A 330 0.82 0.74 -5.09
C ALA A 330 2.26 0.16 -5.05
N ASP A 331 3.13 0.65 -4.15
CA ASP A 331 4.52 0.16 -3.96
C ASP A 331 4.57 -1.27 -3.37
N LEU A 332 3.55 -1.68 -2.60
CA LEU A 332 3.43 -3.05 -2.08
C LEU A 332 3.33 -4.13 -3.18
N ASN A 333 3.03 -3.73 -4.43
CA ASN A 333 2.99 -4.61 -5.59
C ASN A 333 4.36 -4.80 -6.29
N GLY A 334 5.46 -4.32 -5.71
CA GLY A 334 6.83 -4.72 -6.10
C GLY A 334 7.58 -3.77 -7.05
N ASP A 335 7.20 -2.50 -7.14
CA ASP A 335 7.85 -1.54 -8.05
C ASP A 335 9.18 -0.98 -7.48
N PHE A 336 10.30 -1.53 -7.96
CA PHE A 336 11.64 -1.14 -7.56
C PHE A 336 11.98 0.30 -8.02
N GLY A 337 11.85 1.28 -7.11
CA GLY A 337 12.26 2.69 -7.34
C GLY A 337 11.32 3.73 -6.73
N ILE A 338 10.04 3.40 -6.58
CA ILE A 338 9.01 4.28 -5.99
C ILE A 338 9.27 4.46 -4.49
N GLY A 339 9.68 3.40 -3.79
CA GLY A 339 10.01 3.45 -2.36
C GLY A 339 11.02 4.52 -1.93
N ALA A 340 11.99 4.90 -2.79
CA ALA A 340 12.92 6.00 -2.46
C ALA A 340 12.22 7.36 -2.48
N GLY A 341 11.42 7.64 -3.51
CA GLY A 341 10.57 8.83 -3.60
C GLY A 341 9.56 8.88 -2.46
N LEU A 342 8.82 7.79 -2.22
CA LEU A 342 7.85 7.70 -1.12
C LEU A 342 8.45 8.04 0.24
N ARG A 343 9.66 7.53 0.53
CA ARG A 343 10.38 7.85 1.77
C ARG A 343 10.65 9.36 1.90
N LEU A 344 11.00 10.05 0.80
CA LEU A 344 11.14 11.51 0.80
C LEU A 344 9.80 12.20 1.03
N GLY A 345 8.72 11.74 0.40
CA GLY A 345 7.36 12.27 0.58
C GLY A 345 6.87 12.17 2.03
N TYR A 346 7.00 10.99 2.65
CA TYR A 346 6.67 10.79 4.06
C TYR A 346 7.59 11.57 4.99
N HIS A 347 8.88 11.66 4.69
CA HIS A 347 9.79 12.50 5.47
C HIS A 347 9.34 13.97 5.42
N ALA A 348 9.02 14.48 4.23
CA ALA A 348 8.52 15.83 4.04
C ALA A 348 7.27 16.09 4.91
N LEU A 349 6.29 15.18 4.87
CA LEU A 349 5.08 15.28 5.67
C LEU A 349 5.37 15.22 7.18
N SER A 350 6.24 14.31 7.63
CA SER A 350 6.61 14.13 9.04
C SER A 350 7.19 15.40 9.68
N ARG A 351 7.82 16.29 8.89
CA ARG A 351 8.36 17.56 9.41
C ARG A 351 7.28 18.58 9.72
N PHE A 352 6.08 18.40 9.17
CA PHE A 352 4.91 19.24 9.42
C PHE A 352 4.03 18.67 10.52
N ASP A 353 3.96 17.36 10.71
CA ASP A 353 3.10 16.72 11.74
C ASP A 353 3.24 17.39 13.11
N THR A 354 4.47 17.63 13.58
CA THR A 354 4.69 18.29 14.88
C THR A 354 4.20 19.74 14.89
N ALA A 355 4.38 20.49 13.81
CA ALA A 355 3.93 21.88 13.72
C ALA A 355 2.41 21.96 13.62
N VAL A 356 1.78 21.09 12.81
CA VAL A 356 0.34 20.95 12.69
C VAL A 356 -0.28 20.60 14.03
N ALA A 357 0.24 19.57 14.71
CA ALA A 357 -0.24 19.18 16.03
C ALA A 357 -0.07 20.31 17.05
N HIS A 358 1.04 21.07 17.01
CA HIS A 358 1.25 22.21 17.91
C HIS A 358 0.21 23.32 17.69
N TRP A 359 0.00 23.74 16.44
CA TRP A 359 -0.93 24.83 16.13
C TRP A 359 -2.40 24.41 16.26
N SER A 360 -2.73 23.15 15.98
CA SER A 360 -4.04 22.57 16.27
C SER A 360 -4.33 22.64 17.76
N ARG A 361 -3.41 22.21 18.64
CA ARG A 361 -3.61 22.33 20.10
C ARG A 361 -3.83 23.77 20.59
N ILE A 362 -3.06 24.74 20.08
CA ILE A 362 -3.22 26.14 20.48
C ILE A 362 -4.60 26.66 20.06
N ARG A 363 -5.07 26.33 18.84
CA ARG A 363 -6.42 26.70 18.39
C ARG A 363 -7.49 26.14 19.30
N GLU A 364 -7.38 24.87 19.66
CA GLU A 364 -8.35 24.21 20.53
C GLU A 364 -8.43 24.87 21.91
N PHE A 365 -7.29 25.23 22.51
CA PHE A 365 -7.28 25.97 23.77
C PHE A 365 -7.85 27.39 23.63
N GLU A 366 -7.60 28.08 22.51
CA GLU A 366 -8.20 29.39 22.23
C GLU A 366 -9.72 29.28 22.04
N ALA A 367 -10.20 28.26 21.33
CA ALA A 367 -11.62 27.98 21.12
C ALA A 367 -12.31 27.61 22.44
N ASP A 368 -11.68 26.78 23.29
CA ASP A 368 -12.17 26.48 24.64
C ASP A 368 -12.29 27.73 25.50
N ARG A 369 -11.27 28.59 25.46
CA ARG A 369 -11.31 29.88 26.15
C ARG A 369 -12.47 30.74 25.64
N HIS A 370 -12.68 30.84 24.33
CA HIS A 370 -13.82 31.58 23.79
C HIS A 370 -15.17 30.97 24.22
N GLY A 371 -15.31 29.64 24.19
CA GLY A 371 -16.48 28.96 24.72
C GLY A 371 -16.72 29.27 26.21
N SER A 372 -15.66 29.32 27.01
CA SER A 372 -15.76 29.68 28.44
C SER A 372 -16.19 31.13 28.69
N LEU A 373 -15.98 32.07 27.74
CA LEU A 373 -16.47 33.44 27.87
C LEU A 373 -18.00 33.53 27.76
N ALA A 374 -18.64 32.54 27.12
CA ALA A 374 -20.09 32.46 26.99
C ALA A 374 -20.76 31.87 28.24
N SER A 375 -20.18 30.83 28.83
CA SER A 375 -20.83 30.00 29.87
C SER A 375 -20.08 29.87 31.19
N GLY A 376 -18.84 30.35 31.27
CA GLY A 376 -17.93 30.17 32.40
C GLY A 376 -17.00 28.96 32.25
N PRO A 377 -15.84 28.97 32.95
CA PRO A 377 -14.83 27.91 32.84
C PRO A 377 -15.31 26.56 33.36
N ASP A 378 -16.09 26.51 34.44
CA ASP A 378 -16.62 25.26 35.00
C ASP A 378 -17.61 24.58 34.06
N ALA A 379 -18.47 25.36 33.40
CA ALA A 379 -19.41 24.85 32.42
C ALA A 379 -18.70 24.32 31.17
N ALA A 380 -17.64 25.01 30.71
CA ALA A 380 -16.83 24.54 29.60
C ALA A 380 -16.07 23.24 29.94
N ALA A 381 -15.50 23.15 31.15
CA ALA A 381 -14.86 21.92 31.63
C ALA A 381 -15.86 20.77 31.76
N SER A 382 -17.06 21.04 32.30
CA SER A 382 -18.16 20.08 32.38
C SER A 382 -18.58 19.58 30.99
N ALA A 383 -18.69 20.49 30.01
CA ALA A 383 -19.08 20.16 28.65
C ALA A 383 -18.08 19.24 27.93
N LEU A 384 -16.77 19.43 28.17
CA LEU A 384 -15.71 18.57 27.62
C LEU A 384 -15.82 17.13 28.13
N ILE A 385 -16.09 16.96 29.43
CA ILE A 385 -16.28 15.65 30.05
C ILE A 385 -17.60 15.03 29.61
N ARG A 386 -18.69 15.78 29.71
CA ARG A 386 -20.04 15.30 29.43
C ARG A 386 -20.22 14.89 27.97
N SER A 387 -19.58 15.60 27.04
CA SER A 387 -19.64 15.22 25.62
C SER A 387 -19.14 13.78 25.40
N HIS A 388 -17.99 13.41 25.96
CA HIS A 388 -17.47 12.04 25.86
C HIS A 388 -18.32 11.03 26.63
N ALA A 389 -18.76 11.39 27.83
CA ALA A 389 -19.57 10.48 28.65
C ALA A 389 -20.94 10.18 28.01
N THR A 390 -21.42 11.06 27.13
CA THR A 390 -22.69 10.91 26.42
C THR A 390 -22.60 9.94 25.23
N ASP A 391 -21.44 9.89 24.56
CA ASP A 391 -21.23 9.12 23.33
C ASP A 391 -21.60 7.64 23.48
N SER A 392 -21.25 7.02 24.61
CA SER A 392 -21.46 5.57 24.81
C SER A 392 -22.93 5.15 24.75
N ASN A 393 -23.82 5.95 25.35
CA ASN A 393 -25.26 5.64 25.38
C ASN A 393 -25.90 5.94 24.02
N VAL A 394 -25.43 6.99 23.33
CA VAL A 394 -25.86 7.32 21.96
C VAL A 394 -25.47 6.19 21.01
N GLU A 395 -24.21 5.76 21.03
CA GLU A 395 -23.68 4.70 20.18
C GLU A 395 -24.44 3.39 20.42
N PHE A 396 -24.68 3.01 21.67
CA PHE A 396 -25.44 1.80 22.00
C PHE A 396 -26.85 1.79 21.39
N ILE A 397 -27.61 2.90 21.52
CA ILE A 397 -28.98 2.98 20.99
C ILE A 397 -28.97 3.01 19.46
N LEU A 398 -28.11 3.83 18.86
CA LEU A 398 -28.05 3.97 17.40
C LEU A 398 -27.52 2.68 16.75
N GLU A 399 -26.56 1.99 17.34
CA GLU A 399 -26.05 0.71 16.83
C GLU A 399 -27.13 -0.38 16.94
N SER A 400 -27.84 -0.45 18.07
CA SER A 400 -28.94 -1.41 18.24
C SER A 400 -30.06 -1.15 17.24
N ALA A 401 -30.47 0.12 17.07
CA ALA A 401 -31.44 0.53 16.07
C ALA A 401 -30.94 0.24 14.64
N PHE A 402 -29.66 0.46 14.36
CA PHE A 402 -29.06 0.14 13.07
C PHE A 402 -29.05 -1.37 12.79
N ARG A 403 -28.90 -2.20 13.83
CA ARG A 403 -29.00 -3.67 13.78
C ARG A 403 -30.43 -4.20 13.64
N GLY A 404 -31.43 -3.33 13.64
CA GLY A 404 -32.83 -3.70 13.44
C GLY A 404 -33.59 -3.92 14.74
N ASP A 405 -32.99 -3.64 15.89
CA ASP A 405 -33.71 -3.62 17.16
C ASP A 405 -34.68 -2.44 17.19
N ARG A 406 -35.96 -2.73 17.40
CA ARG A 406 -37.05 -1.74 17.42
C ARG A 406 -37.63 -1.55 18.82
N GLN A 407 -37.04 -2.16 19.86
CA GLN A 407 -37.52 -2.03 21.24
C GLN A 407 -37.45 -0.60 21.78
N PHE A 408 -36.59 0.24 21.18
CA PHE A 408 -36.39 1.64 21.57
C PHE A 408 -37.43 2.61 21.00
N GLY A 409 -38.45 2.10 20.30
CA GLY A 409 -39.55 2.90 19.76
C GLY A 409 -39.16 3.76 18.55
N THR A 410 -39.99 4.76 18.26
CA THR A 410 -39.84 5.63 17.08
C THR A 410 -39.05 6.92 17.36
N ASN A 411 -38.69 7.17 18.62
CA ASN A 411 -37.93 8.35 19.04
C ASN A 411 -36.62 7.92 19.71
N LEU A 412 -35.55 7.80 18.93
CA LEU A 412 -34.26 7.33 19.40
C LEU A 412 -33.60 8.32 20.39
N VAL A 413 -33.90 9.62 20.28
CA VAL A 413 -33.39 10.64 21.19
C VAL A 413 -33.97 10.45 22.60
N GLU A 414 -35.27 10.19 22.69
CA GLU A 414 -35.94 9.88 23.95
C GLU A 414 -35.46 8.55 24.54
N ALA A 415 -35.20 7.54 23.69
CA ALA A 415 -34.61 6.28 24.14
C ALA A 415 -33.20 6.47 24.74
N VAL A 416 -32.36 7.32 24.13
CA VAL A 416 -31.05 7.70 24.69
C VAL A 416 -31.22 8.39 26.04
N ALA A 417 -32.19 9.32 26.17
CA ALA A 417 -32.46 10.01 27.41
C ALA A 417 -32.93 9.05 28.52
N ALA A 418 -33.84 8.13 28.19
CA ALA A 418 -34.33 7.10 29.11
C ALA A 418 -33.21 6.15 29.57
N LEU A 419 -32.38 5.66 28.63
CA LEU A 419 -31.23 4.81 28.95
C LEU A 419 -30.24 5.52 29.86
N THR A 420 -29.96 6.80 29.59
CA THR A 420 -29.04 7.62 30.39
C THR A 420 -29.62 7.90 31.78
N ALA A 421 -30.94 8.06 31.92
CA ALA A 421 -31.58 8.21 33.22
C ALA A 421 -31.51 6.92 34.05
N GLU A 422 -31.63 5.76 33.41
CA GLU A 422 -31.55 4.44 34.06
C GLU A 422 -30.12 4.09 34.46
N ARG A 423 -29.19 4.07 33.49
CA ARG A 423 -27.81 3.61 33.68
C ARG A 423 -26.87 4.68 34.21
N GLY A 424 -27.22 5.95 34.05
CA GLY A 424 -26.28 7.05 34.24
C GLY A 424 -25.28 7.18 33.09
N PHE A 425 -24.27 8.00 33.32
CA PHE A 425 -23.13 8.16 32.43
C PHE A 425 -22.03 7.15 32.79
N GLN A 426 -21.22 6.75 31.80
CA GLN A 426 -20.02 5.96 32.06
C GLN A 426 -19.00 6.75 32.90
N ASN A 427 -18.03 6.03 33.48
CA ASN A 427 -17.00 6.62 34.30
C ASN A 427 -16.17 7.64 33.48
N PRO A 428 -16.25 8.94 33.80
CA PRO A 428 -15.59 9.98 33.02
C PRO A 428 -14.06 9.93 33.15
N ALA A 429 -13.55 9.36 34.25
CA ALA A 429 -12.11 9.28 34.51
C ALA A 429 -11.36 8.44 33.46
N GLU A 430 -12.03 7.44 32.88
CA GLU A 430 -11.46 6.56 31.85
C GLU A 430 -11.23 7.29 30.51
N HIS A 431 -11.90 8.42 30.31
CA HIS A 431 -11.95 9.15 29.04
C HIS A 431 -11.23 10.52 29.09
N LEU A 432 -10.57 10.85 30.21
CA LEU A 432 -9.87 12.14 30.37
C LEU A 432 -8.63 12.29 29.46
N GLU A 433 -8.03 11.16 29.08
CA GLU A 433 -6.90 11.11 28.15
C GLU A 433 -7.33 10.96 26.68
N ASP A 434 -8.62 10.76 26.44
CA ASP A 434 -9.17 10.59 25.11
C ASP A 434 -9.15 11.89 24.31
N ARG A 435 -9.17 11.73 22.99
CA ARG A 435 -9.23 12.82 22.02
C ARG A 435 -10.58 12.77 21.32
N GLN A 436 -11.27 13.91 21.26
CA GLN A 436 -12.53 13.99 20.51
C GLN A 436 -12.31 13.65 19.04
N PRO A 437 -13.16 12.79 18.45
CA PRO A 437 -13.14 12.51 17.03
C PRO A 437 -13.68 13.71 16.24
N HIS A 438 -12.92 14.21 15.26
CA HIS A 438 -13.38 15.23 14.32
C HIS A 438 -13.07 14.81 12.88
N PRO A 439 -13.96 15.10 11.89
CA PRO A 439 -13.79 14.62 10.51
C PRO A 439 -12.53 15.16 9.81
N THR A 440 -12.00 16.30 10.27
CA THR A 440 -10.89 16.99 9.60
C THR A 440 -9.74 17.45 10.52
N ASP A 441 -9.83 17.26 11.84
CA ASP A 441 -8.81 17.72 12.81
C ASP A 441 -8.63 16.68 13.95
N SER A 442 -7.61 16.86 14.78
CA SER A 442 -7.36 16.02 15.96
C SER A 442 -7.24 16.90 17.20
N HIS A 443 -8.13 16.70 18.18
CA HIS A 443 -8.14 17.50 19.40
C HIS A 443 -7.04 17.06 20.39
N PRO A 444 -6.48 17.98 21.21
CA PRO A 444 -5.70 17.61 22.38
C PRO A 444 -6.53 16.78 23.38
N PRO A 445 -5.87 16.00 24.25
CA PRO A 445 -6.55 15.28 25.33
C PRO A 445 -7.43 16.18 26.19
N THR A 446 -8.59 15.66 26.61
CA THR A 446 -9.58 16.38 27.42
C THR A 446 -8.96 17.02 28.67
N ILE A 447 -8.07 16.31 29.37
CA ILE A 447 -7.39 16.82 30.56
C ILE A 447 -6.57 18.10 30.29
N GLN A 448 -5.88 18.18 29.15
CA GLN A 448 -5.06 19.35 28.80
C GLN A 448 -5.94 20.57 28.51
N ARG A 449 -7.10 20.35 27.88
CA ARG A 449 -8.08 21.38 27.58
C ARG A 449 -8.70 21.95 28.86
N ILE A 450 -9.09 21.08 29.80
CA ILE A 450 -9.61 21.51 31.11
C ILE A 450 -8.55 22.28 31.91
N GLN A 451 -7.31 21.81 31.92
CA GLN A 451 -6.20 22.53 32.57
C GLN A 451 -5.95 23.91 31.95
N ALA A 452 -6.07 24.05 30.63
CA ALA A 452 -5.93 25.33 29.94
C ALA A 452 -7.05 26.32 30.31
N LEU A 453 -8.22 25.84 30.72
CA LEU A 453 -9.31 26.66 31.27
C LEU A 453 -9.08 27.10 32.73
N GLY A 454 -8.04 26.57 33.38
CA GLY A 454 -7.71 26.88 34.78
C GLY A 454 -8.62 26.17 35.81
N VAL A 455 -9.35 25.14 35.40
CA VAL A 455 -10.24 24.37 36.28
C VAL A 455 -9.50 23.13 36.81
N PRO A 456 -9.49 22.87 38.13
CA PRO A 456 -8.93 21.64 38.67
C PRO A 456 -9.79 20.43 38.28
N VAL A 457 -9.16 19.34 37.82
CA VAL A 457 -9.85 18.07 37.57
C VAL A 457 -9.96 17.32 38.90
N ASP A 458 -11.00 17.62 39.66
CA ASP A 458 -11.30 17.00 40.95
C ASP A 458 -12.60 16.19 40.91
N GLU A 459 -12.89 15.47 42.00
CA GLU A 459 -14.11 14.66 42.12
C GLU A 459 -15.39 15.51 42.01
N LYS A 460 -15.34 16.80 42.36
CA LYS A 460 -16.49 17.70 42.24
C LYS A 460 -16.80 18.00 40.79
N LEU A 461 -15.80 18.29 39.96
CA LEU A 461 -15.97 18.51 38.54
C LEU A 461 -16.52 17.25 37.86
N LEU A 462 -15.96 16.07 38.17
CA LEU A 462 -16.43 14.80 37.61
C LEU A 462 -17.88 14.52 38.01
N ALA A 463 -18.22 14.66 39.29
CA ALA A 463 -19.58 14.48 39.78
C ALA A 463 -20.56 15.50 39.18
N HIS A 464 -20.12 16.75 38.98
CA HIS A 464 -20.91 17.75 38.28
C HIS A 464 -21.15 17.32 36.83
N ALA A 465 -20.10 16.97 36.08
CA ALA A 465 -20.19 16.58 34.67
C ALA A 465 -21.02 15.32 34.43
N THR A 466 -21.14 14.42 35.40
CA THR A 466 -22.00 13.21 35.31
C THR A 466 -23.29 13.32 36.13
N ARG A 467 -23.67 14.52 36.59
CA ARG A 467 -24.91 14.72 37.34
C ARG A 467 -26.11 14.27 36.50
N ARG A 468 -27.05 13.57 37.14
CA ARG A 468 -28.33 13.23 36.49
C ARG A 468 -29.14 14.50 36.30
N ARG A 469 -29.81 14.61 35.16
CA ARG A 469 -30.79 15.68 34.95
C ARG A 469 -32.00 15.46 35.86
N SER A 470 -32.54 16.54 36.42
CA SER A 470 -33.83 16.49 37.13
C SER A 470 -34.94 16.13 36.13
N SER A 471 -35.81 15.19 36.50
CA SER A 471 -36.96 14.76 35.70
C SER A 471 -37.98 15.88 35.46
N GLU A 472 -37.94 16.95 36.25
CA GLU A 472 -38.85 18.10 36.13
C GLU A 472 -38.30 19.20 35.20
N ALA A 473 -37.01 19.17 34.86
CA ALA A 473 -36.38 20.21 34.05
C ALA A 473 -36.50 19.89 32.55
N THR A 474 -37.20 20.75 31.80
CA THR A 474 -37.30 20.67 30.33
C THR A 474 -35.91 20.60 29.67
N SER A 475 -35.78 19.86 28.57
CA SER A 475 -34.52 19.81 27.81
C SER A 475 -34.23 21.11 27.08
N PHE A 476 -32.96 21.31 26.71
CA PHE A 476 -32.62 22.45 25.87
C PHE A 476 -33.34 22.32 24.52
N GLY A 477 -33.34 21.13 23.91
CA GLY A 477 -34.11 20.83 22.70
C GLY A 477 -35.58 21.21 22.84
N ALA A 478 -36.25 20.77 23.91
CA ALA A 478 -37.66 21.08 24.17
C ALA A 478 -37.97 22.58 24.33
N ARG A 479 -37.01 23.37 24.83
CA ARG A 479 -37.15 24.84 24.90
C ARG A 479 -36.80 25.54 23.58
N ALA A 480 -35.95 24.92 22.77
CA ALA A 480 -35.35 25.53 21.60
C ALA A 480 -36.22 25.39 20.34
N PHE A 481 -37.01 24.32 20.26
CA PHE A 481 -37.89 23.97 19.14
C PHE A 481 -39.36 24.19 19.46
N ALA A 482 -40.16 24.49 18.43
CA ALA A 482 -41.61 24.58 18.54
C ALA A 482 -42.27 23.22 18.85
N ASP A 483 -41.78 22.14 18.21
CA ASP A 483 -42.14 20.75 18.51
C ASP A 483 -40.90 19.85 18.44
N TRP A 484 -40.19 19.75 19.57
CA TRP A 484 -38.98 18.95 19.68
C TRP A 484 -39.23 17.45 19.48
N GLY A 485 -40.36 16.95 19.99
CA GLY A 485 -40.71 15.53 19.90
C GLY A 485 -40.99 15.10 18.46
N ALA A 486 -41.72 15.92 17.69
CA ALA A 486 -41.94 15.66 16.27
C ALA A 486 -40.64 15.69 15.48
N PHE A 487 -39.79 16.70 15.70
CA PHE A 487 -38.49 16.80 15.04
C PHE A 487 -37.60 15.57 15.32
N CYS A 488 -37.54 15.11 16.56
CA CYS A 488 -36.76 13.92 16.92
C CYS A 488 -37.31 12.62 16.33
N ARG A 489 -38.64 12.47 16.25
CA ARG A 489 -39.28 11.30 15.58
C ARG A 489 -39.00 11.29 14.09
N ASP A 490 -39.09 12.44 13.43
CA ASP A 490 -38.77 12.58 12.02
C ASP A 490 -37.31 12.23 11.73
N LEU A 491 -36.39 12.74 12.54
CA LEU A 491 -34.97 12.44 12.43
C LEU A 491 -34.66 10.96 12.71
N SER A 492 -35.33 10.37 13.70
CA SER A 492 -35.24 8.94 14.02
C SER A 492 -35.79 8.08 12.88
N SER A 493 -36.91 8.46 12.28
CA SER A 493 -37.50 7.79 11.12
C SER A 493 -36.54 7.77 9.94
N ASP A 494 -35.93 8.92 9.61
CA ASP A 494 -34.92 9.00 8.55
C ASP A 494 -33.73 8.08 8.80
N PHE A 495 -33.27 8.00 10.05
CA PHE A 495 -32.19 7.10 10.43
C PHE A 495 -32.58 5.62 10.26
N LEU A 496 -33.77 5.23 10.73
CA LEU A 496 -34.27 3.87 10.65
C LEU A 496 -34.49 3.42 9.21
N VAL A 497 -35.08 4.27 8.35
CA VAL A 497 -35.26 3.98 6.92
C VAL A 497 -33.90 3.77 6.23
N ASN A 498 -32.91 4.60 6.56
CA ASN A 498 -31.56 4.43 6.02
C ASN A 498 -30.86 3.19 6.56
N ALA A 499 -31.06 2.86 7.84
CA ALA A 499 -30.54 1.63 8.44
C ALA A 499 -31.14 0.39 7.75
N ASP A 500 -32.45 0.37 7.52
CA ASP A 500 -33.13 -0.72 6.81
C ASP A 500 -32.59 -0.87 5.38
N LYS A 501 -32.40 0.25 4.66
CA LYS A 501 -31.79 0.25 3.33
C LYS A 501 -30.35 -0.28 3.34
N ALA A 502 -29.51 0.23 4.24
CA ALA A 502 -28.12 -0.20 4.36
C ALA A 502 -28.01 -1.68 4.75
N GLN A 503 -28.87 -2.16 5.63
CA GLN A 503 -28.97 -3.58 5.95
C GLN A 503 -29.42 -4.42 4.76
N ALA A 504 -30.39 -3.96 3.98
CA ALA A 504 -30.85 -4.66 2.78
C ALA A 504 -29.73 -4.76 1.73
N GLU A 505 -29.00 -3.66 1.49
CA GLU A 505 -27.84 -3.63 0.59
C GLU A 505 -26.74 -4.58 1.08
N TYR A 506 -26.37 -4.49 2.37
CA TYR A 506 -25.38 -5.40 2.96
C TYR A 506 -25.82 -6.86 2.86
N ARG A 507 -27.08 -7.18 3.17
CA ARG A 507 -27.62 -8.55 3.06
C ARG A 507 -27.61 -9.03 1.60
N GLN A 508 -27.87 -8.15 0.63
CA GLN A 508 -27.78 -8.47 -0.79
C GLN A 508 -26.33 -8.75 -1.22
N GLU A 509 -25.35 -7.98 -0.74
CA GLU A 509 -23.92 -8.24 -0.97
C GLU A 509 -23.51 -9.60 -0.42
N LEU A 510 -23.92 -9.93 0.81
CA LEU A 510 -23.69 -11.24 1.41
C LEU A 510 -24.32 -12.36 0.59
N GLN A 511 -25.58 -12.21 0.16
CA GLN A 511 -26.26 -13.20 -0.70
C GLN A 511 -25.56 -13.38 -2.04
N THR A 512 -25.08 -12.30 -2.65
CA THR A 512 -24.33 -12.33 -3.92
C THR A 512 -23.00 -13.05 -3.74
N ALA A 513 -22.30 -12.81 -2.62
CA ALA A 513 -21.07 -13.53 -2.30
C ALA A 513 -21.31 -15.04 -2.14
N VAL A 514 -22.43 -15.44 -1.48
CA VAL A 514 -22.82 -16.86 -1.36
C VAL A 514 -23.17 -17.47 -2.72
N ALA A 515 -23.96 -16.78 -3.54
CA ALA A 515 -24.36 -17.24 -4.88
C ALA A 515 -23.18 -17.31 -5.87
N GLY A 516 -22.10 -16.56 -5.62
CA GLY A 516 -20.88 -16.56 -6.42
C GLY A 516 -20.04 -17.85 -6.32
N VAL A 517 -20.43 -18.78 -5.44
CA VAL A 517 -19.82 -20.10 -5.25
C VAL A 517 -20.82 -21.18 -5.61
N ALA A 518 -20.47 -22.05 -6.57
CA ALA A 518 -21.32 -23.18 -6.95
C ALA A 518 -21.41 -24.22 -5.82
N ASP A 519 -22.57 -24.87 -5.69
CA ASP A 519 -22.82 -25.91 -4.69
C ASP A 519 -22.02 -27.21 -4.92
N GLY A 520 -21.42 -27.36 -6.11
CA GLY A 520 -20.62 -28.52 -6.49
C GLY A 520 -19.16 -28.47 -5.99
N GLU A 521 -18.53 -29.64 -5.93
CA GLU A 521 -17.10 -29.75 -5.65
C GLU A 521 -16.25 -29.34 -6.87
N ILE A 522 -15.29 -28.44 -6.69
CA ILE A 522 -14.29 -28.10 -7.71
C ILE A 522 -13.01 -28.86 -7.42
N VAL A 523 -12.62 -29.73 -8.34
CA VAL A 523 -11.39 -30.52 -8.25
C VAL A 523 -10.28 -29.85 -9.04
N LEU A 524 -9.20 -29.47 -8.34
CA LEU A 524 -8.03 -28.81 -8.95
C LEU A 524 -6.85 -29.77 -9.04
N PHE A 525 -6.18 -29.75 -10.18
CA PHE A 525 -4.99 -30.56 -10.47
C PHE A 525 -3.76 -29.68 -10.60
N GLU A 526 -2.59 -30.21 -10.20
CA GLU A 526 -1.32 -29.54 -10.39
C GLU A 526 -0.93 -29.48 -11.88
N ASN A 527 -0.40 -28.35 -12.34
CA ASN A 527 -0.02 -28.13 -13.73
C ASN A 527 1.35 -28.75 -14.04
N ILE A 528 1.41 -30.08 -14.01
CA ILE A 528 2.57 -30.82 -14.49
C ILE A 528 2.38 -31.09 -15.97
N ARG A 529 3.35 -30.71 -16.81
CA ARG A 529 3.24 -30.89 -18.27
C ARG A 529 2.90 -32.35 -18.58
N PRO A 530 1.82 -32.64 -19.34
CA PRO A 530 1.43 -34.01 -19.66
C PRO A 530 2.51 -34.77 -20.46
N ILE A 531 3.46 -34.03 -21.06
CA ILE A 531 4.61 -34.55 -21.82
C ILE A 531 5.73 -35.06 -20.90
N ALA A 532 5.81 -34.64 -19.63
CA ALA A 532 6.94 -34.97 -18.76
C ALA A 532 7.04 -36.47 -18.46
N ALA A 533 5.92 -37.14 -18.17
CA ALA A 533 5.89 -38.59 -17.95
C ALA A 533 6.29 -39.40 -19.20
N PRO A 534 5.65 -39.24 -20.38
CA PRO A 534 6.05 -39.99 -21.57
C PRO A 534 7.49 -39.66 -22.00
N ALA A 535 8.00 -38.45 -21.75
CA ALA A 535 9.40 -38.12 -21.99
C ALA A 535 10.38 -38.92 -21.10
N MET A 536 10.10 -39.08 -19.80
CA MET A 536 10.92 -39.93 -18.91
C MET A 536 10.90 -41.40 -19.34
N MET A 537 9.74 -41.89 -19.81
CA MET A 537 9.63 -43.25 -20.35
C MET A 537 10.43 -43.41 -21.64
N LEU A 538 10.37 -42.42 -22.55
CA LEU A 538 11.17 -42.43 -23.79
C LEU A 538 12.67 -42.41 -23.49
N ILE A 539 13.12 -41.60 -22.53
CA ILE A 539 14.53 -41.57 -22.11
C ILE A 539 14.95 -42.93 -21.53
N ALA A 540 14.13 -43.56 -20.69
CA ALA A 540 14.41 -44.91 -20.17
C ALA A 540 14.55 -45.95 -21.30
N VAL A 541 13.68 -45.90 -22.31
CA VAL A 541 13.74 -46.77 -23.50
C VAL A 541 15.01 -46.51 -24.31
N LEU A 542 15.38 -45.25 -24.54
CA LEU A 542 16.59 -44.88 -25.29
C LEU A 542 17.87 -45.32 -24.57
N LEU A 543 17.92 -45.17 -23.24
CA LEU A 543 19.04 -45.67 -22.44
C LEU A 543 19.14 -47.21 -22.52
N GLY A 544 18.00 -47.92 -22.46
CA GLY A 544 17.97 -49.37 -22.64
C GLY A 544 18.42 -49.81 -24.03
N ALA A 545 17.99 -49.11 -25.07
CA ALA A 545 18.45 -49.35 -26.45
C ALA A 545 19.95 -49.07 -26.61
N PHE A 546 20.47 -48.03 -25.96
CA PHE A 546 21.90 -47.72 -25.97
C PHE A 546 22.72 -48.84 -25.29
N ILE A 547 22.25 -49.37 -24.14
CA ILE A 547 22.86 -50.55 -23.52
C ILE A 547 22.82 -51.74 -24.48
N ALA A 548 21.69 -52.03 -25.14
CA ALA A 548 21.61 -53.12 -26.10
C ALA A 548 22.62 -52.95 -27.26
N CYS A 549 22.78 -51.73 -27.78
CA CYS A 549 23.75 -51.42 -28.83
C CYS A 549 25.21 -51.61 -28.40
N THR A 550 25.58 -51.37 -27.14
CA THR A 550 26.96 -51.62 -26.68
C THR A 550 27.31 -53.11 -26.60
N TYR A 551 26.31 -54.00 -26.48
CA TYR A 551 26.51 -55.45 -26.51
C TYR A 551 26.37 -56.05 -27.92
N LEU A 552 25.50 -55.48 -28.77
CA LEU A 552 25.29 -55.96 -30.15
C LEU A 552 26.35 -55.45 -31.13
N PHE A 553 26.91 -54.25 -30.91
CA PHE A 553 27.90 -53.60 -31.79
C PHE A 553 29.13 -53.07 -31.03
N PRO A 554 29.86 -53.94 -30.30
CA PRO A 554 30.91 -53.51 -29.37
C PRO A 554 32.12 -52.85 -30.07
N ILE A 555 32.44 -53.28 -31.29
CA ILE A 555 33.58 -52.77 -32.05
C ILE A 555 33.27 -51.39 -32.64
N GLN A 556 32.09 -51.21 -33.24
CA GLN A 556 31.67 -49.96 -33.87
C GLN A 556 31.45 -48.83 -32.84
N MET A 557 31.05 -49.17 -31.62
CA MET A 557 30.89 -48.23 -30.51
C MET A 557 32.20 -47.89 -29.78
N GLY A 558 33.35 -48.44 -30.22
CA GLY A 558 34.67 -48.14 -29.66
C GLY A 558 34.99 -48.86 -28.35
N PHE A 559 34.21 -49.88 -27.96
CA PHE A 559 34.43 -50.65 -26.72
C PHE A 559 35.27 -51.93 -26.93
N GLY A 560 35.39 -52.43 -28.18
CA GLY A 560 36.20 -53.61 -28.50
C GLY A 560 35.81 -54.84 -27.68
N ASP A 561 36.80 -55.67 -27.29
CA ASP A 561 36.57 -56.86 -26.43
C ASP A 561 36.57 -56.55 -24.93
N ASP A 562 36.72 -55.28 -24.52
CA ASP A 562 36.85 -54.89 -23.12
C ASP A 562 35.50 -55.00 -22.37
N GLY A 563 35.25 -56.19 -21.81
CA GLY A 563 34.00 -56.53 -21.11
C GLY A 563 33.74 -55.68 -19.87
N THR A 564 34.79 -55.24 -19.17
CA THR A 564 34.67 -54.49 -17.92
C THR A 564 34.14 -53.08 -18.17
N LYS A 565 34.61 -52.39 -19.23
CA LYS A 565 34.11 -51.05 -19.59
C LYS A 565 32.64 -51.08 -20.01
N ARG A 566 32.23 -52.11 -20.76
CA ARG A 566 30.82 -52.31 -21.15
C ARG A 566 29.92 -52.53 -19.92
N ALA A 567 30.37 -53.33 -18.96
CA ALA A 567 29.64 -53.56 -17.71
C ALA A 567 29.47 -52.29 -16.87
N ILE A 568 30.51 -51.44 -16.79
CA ILE A 568 30.44 -50.15 -16.06
C ILE A 568 29.44 -49.19 -16.72
N VAL A 569 29.49 -49.05 -18.05
CA VAL A 569 28.54 -48.20 -18.80
C VAL A 569 27.12 -48.73 -18.68
N ALA A 570 26.92 -50.06 -18.77
CA ALA A 570 25.62 -50.68 -18.58
C ALA A 570 25.06 -50.47 -17.17
N ALA A 571 25.91 -50.54 -16.13
CA ALA A 571 25.49 -50.29 -14.75
C ALA A 571 25.08 -48.82 -14.52
N LEU A 572 25.83 -47.86 -15.07
CA LEU A 572 25.51 -46.43 -14.98
C LEU A 572 24.21 -46.09 -15.70
N LEU A 573 24.04 -46.58 -16.93
CA LEU A 573 22.81 -46.36 -17.70
C LEU A 573 21.62 -47.12 -17.09
N GLY A 574 21.85 -48.31 -16.53
CA GLY A 574 20.86 -49.09 -15.79
C GLY A 574 20.35 -48.35 -14.55
N ALA A 575 21.23 -47.72 -13.77
CA ALA A 575 20.84 -46.82 -12.69
C ALA A 575 20.02 -45.62 -13.20
N GLY A 576 20.39 -45.07 -14.36
CA GLY A 576 19.63 -44.02 -15.04
C GLY A 576 18.22 -44.46 -15.45
N ILE A 577 18.03 -45.70 -15.92
CA ILE A 577 16.72 -46.28 -16.25
C ILE A 577 15.85 -46.40 -15.00
N VAL A 578 16.40 -46.95 -13.91
CA VAL A 578 15.67 -47.08 -12.63
C VAL A 578 15.21 -45.71 -12.12
N LEU A 579 16.08 -44.69 -12.20
CA LEU A 579 15.72 -43.33 -11.82
C LEU A 579 14.63 -42.74 -12.73
N CYS A 580 14.72 -42.91 -14.04
CA CYS A 580 13.71 -42.42 -14.99
C CYS A 580 12.35 -43.11 -14.79
N LEU A 581 12.33 -44.42 -14.51
CA LEU A 581 11.11 -45.16 -14.21
C LEU A 581 10.51 -44.74 -12.86
N ALA A 582 11.33 -44.53 -11.83
CA ALA A 582 10.87 -43.99 -10.55
C ALA A 582 10.26 -42.59 -10.72
N LEU A 583 10.90 -41.71 -11.50
CA LEU A 583 10.38 -40.38 -11.83
C LEU A 583 9.10 -40.46 -12.68
N PHE A 584 9.00 -41.41 -13.62
CA PHE A 584 7.78 -41.64 -14.41
C PHE A 584 6.59 -42.01 -13.52
N VAL A 585 6.76 -43.00 -12.63
CA VAL A 585 5.72 -43.42 -11.68
C VAL A 585 5.36 -42.26 -10.75
N PHE A 586 6.35 -41.55 -10.23
CA PHE A 586 6.15 -40.39 -9.36
C PHE A 586 5.34 -39.27 -10.05
N VAL A 587 5.73 -38.87 -11.27
CA VAL A 587 5.04 -37.83 -12.04
C VAL A 587 3.63 -38.27 -12.42
N ARG A 588 3.46 -39.52 -12.89
CA ARG A 588 2.15 -40.06 -13.26
C ARG A 588 1.20 -40.08 -12.07
N HIS A 589 1.66 -40.52 -10.91
CA HIS A 589 0.90 -40.52 -9.67
C HIS A 589 0.49 -39.08 -9.26
N ARG A 590 1.41 -38.11 -9.38
CA ARG A 590 1.11 -36.70 -9.07
C ARG A 590 0.10 -36.05 -10.04
N VAL A 591 0.08 -36.47 -11.31
CA VAL A 591 -0.88 -35.98 -12.32
C VAL A 591 -2.29 -36.56 -12.11
N SER A 592 -2.38 -37.81 -11.62
CA SER A 592 -3.66 -38.51 -11.45
C SER A 592 -4.38 -38.19 -10.13
N HIS A 593 -3.70 -37.60 -9.15
CA HIS A 593 -4.30 -37.24 -7.87
C HIS A 593 -4.69 -35.77 -7.81
N PRO A 594 -5.89 -35.44 -7.29
CA PRO A 594 -6.32 -34.06 -7.12
C PRO A 594 -5.41 -33.35 -6.11
N PHE A 595 -4.92 -32.16 -6.47
CA PHE A 595 -4.05 -31.36 -5.61
C PHE A 595 -4.87 -30.75 -4.46
N MET A 596 -6.04 -30.23 -4.79
CA MET A 596 -7.03 -29.77 -3.82
C MET A 596 -8.45 -29.92 -4.37
N VAL A 597 -9.40 -30.11 -3.47
CA VAL A 597 -10.84 -30.15 -3.75
C VAL A 597 -11.48 -29.04 -2.93
N LEU A 598 -12.10 -28.09 -3.61
CA LEU A 598 -12.81 -26.98 -3.01
C LEU A 598 -14.29 -27.36 -2.94
N THR A 599 -14.78 -27.48 -1.72
CA THR A 599 -16.22 -27.61 -1.42
C THR A 599 -16.73 -26.26 -0.92
N PRO A 600 -18.05 -26.02 -0.92
CA PRO A 600 -18.62 -24.78 -0.39
C PRO A 600 -18.19 -24.47 1.05
N GLU A 601 -17.93 -25.49 1.87
CA GLU A 601 -17.58 -25.33 3.30
C GLU A 601 -16.10 -25.53 3.61
N THR A 602 -15.40 -26.36 2.82
CA THR A 602 -14.03 -26.78 3.14
C THR A 602 -13.10 -26.87 1.93
N LEU A 603 -11.81 -26.67 2.20
CA LEU A 603 -10.70 -27.02 1.34
C LEU A 603 -10.12 -28.37 1.79
N ARG A 604 -10.14 -29.34 0.88
CA ARG A 604 -9.51 -30.66 1.08
C ARG A 604 -8.23 -30.74 0.25
N SER A 605 -7.15 -31.20 0.85
CA SER A 605 -5.92 -31.54 0.13
C SER A 605 -5.34 -32.81 0.70
N HIS A 606 -4.80 -33.68 -0.16
CA HIS A 606 -4.14 -34.92 0.26
C HIS A 606 -2.87 -34.72 1.13
N TRP A 607 -2.40 -33.48 1.27
CA TRP A 607 -1.28 -33.11 2.15
C TRP A 607 -1.72 -32.88 3.60
N LEU A 608 -3.01 -32.66 3.82
CA LEU A 608 -3.60 -32.37 5.12
C LEU A 608 -4.45 -33.55 5.60
N ALA A 609 -4.32 -33.90 6.87
CA ALA A 609 -5.08 -34.99 7.47
C ALA A 609 -6.56 -34.60 7.68
N GLN A 610 -6.81 -33.31 7.87
CA GLN A 610 -8.13 -32.74 8.11
C GLN A 610 -8.42 -31.63 7.08
N PRO A 611 -9.68 -31.50 6.63
CA PRO A 611 -10.09 -30.38 5.78
C PRO A 611 -9.92 -29.05 6.50
N VAL A 612 -9.54 -28.00 5.75
CA VAL A 612 -9.55 -26.62 6.25
C VAL A 612 -10.92 -26.05 5.98
N ARG A 613 -11.63 -25.61 7.01
CA ARG A 613 -12.91 -24.92 6.81
C ARG A 613 -12.68 -23.47 6.38
N TRP A 614 -13.49 -22.97 5.45
CA TRP A 614 -13.34 -21.60 4.93
C TRP A 614 -13.68 -20.52 5.96
N ASP A 615 -14.61 -20.79 6.88
CA ASP A 615 -14.99 -19.90 7.98
C ASP A 615 -13.86 -19.71 9.02
N ALA A 616 -12.93 -20.67 9.10
CA ALA A 616 -11.77 -20.58 9.98
C ALA A 616 -10.62 -19.73 9.42
N VAL A 617 -10.69 -19.31 8.15
CA VAL A 617 -9.62 -18.56 7.46
C VAL A 617 -9.86 -17.05 7.63
N VAL A 618 -8.87 -16.33 8.19
CA VAL A 618 -8.92 -14.87 8.41
C VAL A 618 -8.20 -14.09 7.32
N GLY A 619 -7.32 -14.77 6.59
CA GLY A 619 -6.57 -14.15 5.50
C GLY A 619 -5.91 -15.19 4.63
N TYR A 620 -5.56 -14.80 3.40
CA TYR A 620 -4.83 -15.64 2.47
C TYR A 620 -3.84 -14.84 1.63
N GLN A 621 -2.82 -15.51 1.13
CA GLN A 621 -1.88 -14.98 0.15
C GLN A 621 -1.56 -16.04 -0.89
N VAL A 622 -1.45 -15.62 -2.15
CA VAL A 622 -0.98 -16.47 -3.24
C VAL A 622 0.34 -15.89 -3.75
N HIS A 623 1.45 -16.59 -3.52
CA HIS A 623 2.78 -16.18 -4.00
C HIS A 623 3.11 -16.91 -5.30
N VAL A 624 3.60 -16.16 -6.29
CA VAL A 624 4.03 -16.70 -7.58
C VAL A 624 5.50 -16.40 -7.77
N ALA A 625 6.34 -17.42 -7.61
CA ALA A 625 7.76 -17.37 -7.94
C ALA A 625 8.08 -18.50 -8.94
N HIS A 626 8.96 -19.44 -8.58
CA HIS A 626 9.15 -20.67 -9.35
C HIS A 626 8.04 -21.72 -9.13
N ARG A 627 7.23 -21.54 -8.09
CA ARG A 627 6.05 -22.33 -7.73
C ARG A 627 4.92 -21.38 -7.33
N LEU A 628 3.69 -21.87 -7.41
CA LEU A 628 2.50 -21.23 -6.85
C LEU A 628 2.31 -21.73 -5.42
N ALA A 629 2.37 -20.82 -4.45
CA ALA A 629 2.19 -21.11 -3.03
C ALA A 629 0.91 -20.46 -2.51
N LEU A 630 -0.05 -21.26 -2.05
CA LEU A 630 -1.23 -20.78 -1.33
C LEU A 630 -0.96 -20.81 0.18
N GLN A 631 -0.99 -19.64 0.82
CA GLN A 631 -0.88 -19.50 2.27
C GLN A 631 -2.25 -19.10 2.84
N LEU A 632 -2.74 -19.88 3.80
CA LEU A 632 -3.99 -19.63 4.54
C LEU A 632 -3.65 -19.35 6.00
N PHE A 633 -4.14 -18.24 6.54
CA PHE A 633 -3.99 -17.84 7.93
C PHE A 633 -5.29 -18.15 8.69
N LEU A 634 -5.21 -18.95 9.76
CA LEU A 634 -6.37 -19.40 10.52
C LEU A 634 -6.58 -18.59 11.80
N ALA A 635 -7.84 -18.39 12.18
CA ALA A 635 -8.24 -17.64 13.37
C ALA A 635 -7.67 -18.27 14.65
N ASP A 636 -7.49 -17.44 15.68
CA ASP A 636 -7.12 -17.89 17.02
C ASP A 636 -8.26 -18.74 17.61
N GLY A 637 -7.96 -19.99 17.97
CA GLY A 637 -8.95 -20.96 18.46
C GLY A 637 -9.50 -21.95 17.41
N ALA A 638 -9.32 -21.72 16.11
CA ALA A 638 -9.71 -22.68 15.09
C ALA A 638 -8.88 -23.99 15.12
N PRO A 639 -9.42 -25.16 14.73
CA PRO A 639 -8.62 -26.37 14.64
C PRO A 639 -7.56 -26.24 13.54
N LEU A 640 -6.29 -26.46 13.90
CA LEU A 640 -5.17 -26.44 12.94
C LEU A 640 -5.01 -27.85 12.33
N PRO A 641 -5.07 -28.02 11.00
CA PRO A 641 -4.95 -29.34 10.41
C PRO A 641 -3.55 -29.92 10.61
N GLU A 642 -3.46 -31.24 10.81
CA GLU A 642 -2.19 -31.95 10.83
C GLU A 642 -1.72 -32.32 9.41
N ARG A 643 -0.41 -32.56 9.28
CA ARG A 643 0.19 -33.00 8.01
C ARG A 643 -0.06 -34.49 7.81
N ALA A 644 -0.70 -34.87 6.70
CA ALA A 644 -0.91 -36.28 6.36
C ALA A 644 0.36 -36.95 5.80
N ARG A 645 1.21 -36.18 5.12
CA ARG A 645 2.41 -36.67 4.43
C ARG A 645 3.57 -35.70 4.57
N PHE A 646 4.79 -36.22 4.51
CA PHE A 646 6.00 -35.40 4.52
C PHE A 646 6.17 -34.66 3.17
N SER A 647 6.40 -33.35 3.23
CA SER A 647 6.68 -32.50 2.07
C SER A 647 7.63 -31.37 2.47
N PHE A 648 8.62 -31.08 1.64
CA PHE A 648 9.51 -29.92 1.83
C PHE A 648 8.83 -28.58 1.51
N TYR A 649 7.76 -28.62 0.72
CA TYR A 649 7.08 -27.46 0.18
C TYR A 649 5.76 -27.22 0.92
N ASN A 650 4.92 -28.25 1.07
CA ASN A 650 3.66 -28.13 1.80
C ASN A 650 3.90 -28.16 3.32
N LYS A 651 3.51 -27.09 4.02
CA LYS A 651 3.82 -26.90 5.43
C LYS A 651 2.60 -26.44 6.23
N VAL A 652 2.52 -26.94 7.45
CA VAL A 652 1.68 -26.36 8.51
C VAL A 652 2.61 -25.72 9.53
N ASN A 653 2.48 -24.41 9.73
CA ASN A 653 3.27 -23.63 10.69
C ASN A 653 2.41 -23.33 11.91
N ARG A 654 2.70 -23.99 13.03
CA ARG A 654 1.95 -23.84 14.29
C ARG A 654 2.13 -22.46 14.93
N LYS A 655 3.31 -21.84 14.84
CA LYS A 655 3.60 -20.52 15.45
C LYS A 655 2.81 -19.40 14.78
N ARG A 656 2.67 -19.46 13.45
CA ARG A 656 1.94 -18.46 12.65
C ARG A 656 0.50 -18.88 12.33
N ARG A 657 0.04 -20.03 12.87
CA ARG A 657 -1.25 -20.66 12.57
C ARG A 657 -1.59 -20.65 11.06
N MET A 658 -0.62 -21.09 10.26
CA MET A 658 -0.64 -20.93 8.80
C MET A 658 -0.50 -22.29 8.09
N VAL A 659 -1.28 -22.48 7.03
CA VAL A 659 -1.19 -23.64 6.11
C VAL A 659 -0.66 -23.16 4.77
N GLU A 660 0.40 -23.80 4.27
CA GLU A 660 1.06 -23.51 3.01
C GLU A 660 0.95 -24.72 2.07
N LEU A 661 0.30 -24.51 0.92
CA LEU A 661 0.10 -25.51 -0.12
C LEU A 661 0.81 -25.06 -1.41
N ASP A 662 1.80 -25.84 -1.83
CA ASP A 662 2.70 -25.53 -2.94
C ASP A 662 2.45 -26.40 -4.16
N ALA A 663 2.29 -25.76 -5.33
CA ALA A 663 2.11 -26.39 -6.62
C ALA A 663 3.03 -25.78 -7.69
N LEU A 664 3.35 -26.55 -8.74
CA LEU A 664 4.01 -26.03 -9.96
C LEU A 664 3.08 -25.12 -10.81
N GLY A 665 1.81 -25.00 -10.40
CA GLY A 665 0.75 -24.24 -11.05
C GLY A 665 -0.57 -25.01 -10.96
N ILE A 666 -1.68 -24.37 -11.30
CA ILE A 666 -3.00 -25.01 -11.36
C ILE A 666 -3.34 -25.29 -12.82
N ARG A 667 -3.75 -26.52 -13.14
CA ARG A 667 -4.04 -26.94 -14.50
C ARG A 667 -5.20 -26.11 -15.07
N GLY A 668 -4.97 -25.44 -16.20
CA GLY A 668 -6.00 -24.67 -16.91
C GLY A 668 -6.33 -23.31 -16.28
N MET A 669 -5.57 -22.84 -15.28
CA MET A 669 -5.87 -21.61 -14.55
C MET A 669 -4.61 -20.78 -14.32
N LYS A 670 -4.72 -19.46 -14.52
CA LYS A 670 -3.67 -18.49 -14.16
C LYS A 670 -3.67 -18.24 -12.65
N ALA A 671 -2.54 -17.78 -12.09
CA ALA A 671 -2.43 -17.54 -10.66
C ALA A 671 -3.43 -16.50 -10.13
N ASP A 672 -3.68 -15.42 -10.88
CA ASP A 672 -4.65 -14.39 -10.49
C ASP A 672 -6.07 -14.96 -10.40
N ALA A 673 -6.50 -15.70 -11.44
CA ALA A 673 -7.80 -16.36 -11.46
C ALA A 673 -7.96 -17.40 -10.32
N PHE A 674 -6.87 -18.06 -9.93
CA PHE A 674 -6.85 -18.96 -8.78
C PHE A 674 -6.99 -18.19 -7.45
N SER A 675 -6.27 -17.07 -7.30
CA SER A 675 -6.38 -16.18 -6.14
C SER A 675 -7.80 -15.63 -5.98
N ASP A 676 -8.42 -15.17 -7.06
CA ASP A 676 -9.79 -14.65 -7.06
C ASP A 676 -10.80 -15.73 -6.69
N MET A 677 -10.59 -16.97 -7.17
CA MET A 677 -11.44 -18.10 -6.80
C MET A 677 -11.34 -18.41 -5.30
N VAL A 678 -10.13 -18.51 -4.74
CA VAL A 678 -9.96 -18.74 -3.28
C VAL A 678 -10.60 -17.62 -2.47
N GLY A 679 -10.42 -16.36 -2.89
CA GLY A 679 -11.06 -15.20 -2.27
C GLY A 679 -12.59 -15.31 -2.25
N ARG A 680 -13.22 -15.73 -3.36
CA ARG A 680 -14.68 -15.95 -3.42
C ARG A 680 -15.16 -17.01 -2.44
N TYR A 681 -14.45 -18.13 -2.29
CA TYR A 681 -14.84 -19.18 -1.34
C TYR A 681 -14.75 -18.72 0.12
N ILE A 682 -13.72 -17.95 0.47
CA ILE A 682 -13.58 -17.36 1.81
C ILE A 682 -14.70 -16.33 2.07
N ALA A 683 -14.92 -15.41 1.13
CA ALA A 683 -15.96 -14.39 1.23
C ALA A 683 -17.36 -15.02 1.36
N ALA A 684 -17.66 -16.05 0.58
CA ALA A 684 -18.92 -16.78 0.65
C ALA A 684 -19.12 -17.47 2.01
N ALA A 685 -18.07 -18.09 2.57
CA ALA A 685 -18.15 -18.75 3.87
C ALA A 685 -18.44 -17.76 5.02
N HIS A 686 -17.74 -16.61 5.01
CA HIS A 686 -17.97 -15.54 5.99
C HIS A 686 -19.38 -14.94 5.81
N ALA A 687 -19.85 -14.80 4.56
CA ALA A 687 -21.20 -14.36 4.28
C ALA A 687 -22.29 -15.32 4.77
N ARG A 688 -22.09 -16.65 4.62
CA ARG A 688 -23.03 -17.65 5.20
C ARG A 688 -23.09 -17.55 6.72
N GLN A 689 -21.94 -17.35 7.37
CA GLN A 689 -21.89 -17.20 8.83
C GLN A 689 -22.63 -15.93 9.29
N ALA A 690 -22.41 -14.80 8.61
CA ALA A 690 -23.10 -13.55 8.90
C ALA A 690 -24.63 -13.69 8.71
N LEU A 691 -25.07 -14.29 7.59
CA LEU A 691 -26.49 -14.54 7.32
C LEU A 691 -27.13 -15.55 8.30
N ALA A 692 -26.35 -16.46 8.88
CA ALA A 692 -26.83 -17.41 9.88
C ALA A 692 -26.94 -16.80 11.29
N ALA A 693 -26.04 -15.87 11.63
CA ALA A 693 -26.10 -15.12 12.89
C ALA A 693 -27.33 -14.21 12.95
N ASP A 694 -27.73 -13.66 11.81
CA ASP A 694 -28.89 -12.77 11.62
C ASP A 694 -30.26 -13.49 11.72
N LYS A 695 -30.27 -14.82 11.74
CA LYS A 695 -31.48 -15.65 11.95
C LYS A 695 -31.70 -16.07 13.40
N LYS A 696 -30.74 -15.81 14.29
CA LYS A 696 -30.81 -16.10 15.72
C LYS A 696 -31.14 -14.83 16.48
#